data_AF-A0AAW2H1A7-F1
#
_entry.id   AF-A0AAW2H1A7-F1
#
_cell.length_a   1.000
_cell.length_b   1.000
_cell.length_c   1.000
_cell.angle_alpha   90.00
_cell.angle_beta   90.00
_cell.angle_gamma   90.00
#
_symmetry.space_group_name_H-M   'P 1'
#
loop_
_entity.id
_entity.type
_entity.pdbx_description
1 polymer ?
#
loop_
_entity_poly.entity_id
_entity_poly.type
_entity_poly.pdbx_seq_one_letter_code
_entity_poly.pdbx_strand_id
1 'polypeptide(L)'
;MRTRSAIIGSLLLLVMAHCNGLQYQPFDSYANGEECALILDARGRTSVYDYTYNLLRGSFSAAGGAQTCITYDAVNHAYVEARKRINVARPKSEVWRPEDLATVGELLLDITTNLAQTYGLTYEEIQRSLPLIDTSKTLIHEVCPAFLSNIECRPGKYRRFDGLCTNLQNPNWGASLSPFTRLIGPQFADGLTAPRISITGRNLPLSRVVSRTMHPDEGYHDHAGTVMVIAWGQFMDHDYTLTATPLDPLNRNDPEECCGRPPHLKNPYCNEILIPEDDYFYRLFNVQCMDFVRAFPAVRPGCRLGSRVPFNLLTGVLDGNTVYGITDAFARKLRSGYGGLLRMNPVFSEYGLKDLLPLKLDIPDEGCTRPNRSMYCFEAGEIRVNEQLVLTCMHTLMAREHNRLAKALAIVNPHWDDEILFQEARRIVIAEIQHITYNEFLPILLGKDVMEKFGLLLEKEKYWDGYDSSVNPGVIDAFAAAAFRFGHSLLPTAVERWSKAHKFIASKRLSDLIRRPYDLYRAGVFDEYFMGLMNQVAQAMDDSITQEVTNHLFKKAGAKFGLDLVSFNMQRGREFGIPSYMEFRKYCGLPEANVFDELFGSMPNETVRRYSTIFEHPADVDLWSGGVSERPLPGSMLGPTFACLIATQFSHSRRGDRFWYELPNQPSSFTLEQLNEIRKTKLARVICDNTDLIDSIQIYPMVLPDHEINPRVPCRSGILPSIDLSKWAEFPATSHASQYRWVEEHPVKPGLVQEHYDREQAYRIFFENINDIASYLGITRK
;
A
#
# COMPACT_ATOMS: atom_id res chain seq x y z
N MET A 1 -86.30 35.60 11.74
CA MET A 1 -84.92 35.07 11.93
C MET A 1 -84.52 34.38 10.63
N ARG A 2 -83.96 35.09 9.65
CA ARG A 2 -82.51 35.26 9.42
C ARG A 2 -81.78 33.95 9.04
N THR A 3 -81.64 33.77 7.72
CA THR A 3 -80.41 33.34 7.02
C THR A 3 -79.62 32.16 7.60
N ARG A 4 -79.98 30.92 7.22
CA ARG A 4 -79.09 29.75 7.14
C ARG A 4 -79.69 28.71 6.20
N SER A 5 -79.44 28.81 4.89
CA SER A 5 -79.54 27.70 3.89
C SER A 5 -79.30 28.24 2.48
N ALA A 6 -78.06 28.61 2.22
CA ALA A 6 -77.44 28.80 0.91
C ALA A 6 -75.94 28.95 1.22
N ILE A 7 -75.05 28.38 0.41
CA ILE A 7 -73.59 28.20 0.66
C ILE A 7 -73.24 26.85 1.33
N ILE A 8 -73.90 25.77 0.93
CA ILE A 8 -73.28 24.42 0.85
C ILE A 8 -73.87 23.75 -0.40
N GLY A 9 -73.36 24.11 -1.58
CA GLY A 9 -73.91 23.60 -2.85
C GLY A 9 -73.21 24.09 -4.11
N SER A 10 -72.30 25.06 -4.02
CA SER A 10 -71.59 25.61 -5.19
C SER A 10 -70.06 25.53 -5.10
N LEU A 11 -69.51 24.81 -4.10
CA LEU A 11 -68.06 24.53 -4.03
C LEU A 11 -67.68 23.08 -4.36
N LEU A 12 -68.65 22.25 -4.79
CA LEU A 12 -68.42 20.85 -5.17
C LEU A 12 -68.47 20.59 -6.69
N LEU A 13 -68.60 21.64 -7.51
CA LEU A 13 -68.73 21.53 -8.97
C LEU A 13 -67.57 22.15 -9.78
N LEU A 14 -66.47 22.53 -9.12
CA LEU A 14 -65.28 23.10 -9.78
C LEU A 14 -63.98 22.30 -9.59
N VAL A 15 -64.06 21.09 -9.00
CA VAL A 15 -62.89 20.21 -8.81
C VAL A 15 -63.00 18.92 -9.65
N MET A 16 -64.11 18.67 -10.35
CA MET A 16 -64.28 17.52 -11.27
C MET A 16 -64.12 17.89 -12.75
N ALA A 17 -63.09 18.66 -13.12
CA ALA A 17 -62.82 18.96 -14.53
C ALA A 17 -61.35 18.89 -14.93
N HIS A 18 -60.44 18.37 -14.10
CA HIS A 18 -59.04 18.09 -14.46
C HIS A 18 -58.63 16.66 -14.08
N CYS A 19 -59.53 15.69 -14.31
CA CYS A 19 -59.17 14.29 -14.45
C CYS A 19 -59.17 13.94 -15.93
N ASN A 20 -58.08 14.27 -16.64
CA ASN A 20 -57.73 13.58 -17.87
C ASN A 20 -56.55 12.68 -17.53
N GLY A 21 -56.73 11.39 -17.85
CA GLY A 21 -55.90 10.30 -17.38
C GLY A 21 -54.43 10.47 -17.71
N LEU A 22 -53.59 10.03 -16.77
CA LEU A 22 -52.28 9.48 -17.10
C LEU A 22 -52.53 8.26 -17.99
N GLN A 23 -52.62 8.50 -19.30
CA GLN A 23 -52.46 7.46 -20.30
C GLN A 23 -51.08 6.86 -20.09
N TYR A 24 -51.07 5.60 -19.66
CA TYR A 24 -49.94 4.70 -19.81
C TYR A 24 -49.56 4.73 -21.30
N GLN A 25 -48.48 5.42 -21.65
CA GLN A 25 -47.94 5.30 -23.00
C GLN A 25 -47.36 3.89 -23.16
N PRO A 26 -47.68 3.18 -24.25
CA PRO A 26 -47.08 1.89 -24.53
C PRO A 26 -45.56 2.05 -24.71
N PHE A 27 -44.81 1.10 -24.16
CA PHE A 27 -43.42 0.81 -24.51
C PHE A 27 -43.32 0.63 -26.03
N ASP A 28 -42.97 1.67 -26.81
CA ASP A 28 -42.48 1.51 -28.19
C ASP A 28 -41.96 2.82 -28.84
N SER A 29 -41.35 3.74 -28.09
CA SER A 29 -40.83 5.00 -28.68
C SER A 29 -39.45 5.47 -28.23
N TYR A 30 -38.66 4.67 -27.49
CA TYR A 30 -37.27 5.01 -27.17
C TYR A 30 -36.29 4.37 -28.16
N ALA A 31 -36.41 4.76 -29.42
CA ALA A 31 -35.49 4.36 -30.49
C ALA A 31 -34.56 5.50 -30.93
N ASN A 32 -34.20 6.40 -30.02
CA ASN A 32 -33.01 7.25 -30.17
C ASN A 32 -31.99 6.81 -29.12
N GLY A 33 -30.94 6.12 -29.56
CA GLY A 33 -29.88 5.59 -28.70
C GLY A 33 -29.03 6.63 -27.95
N GLU A 34 -29.42 7.92 -27.97
CA GLU A 34 -28.71 9.01 -27.29
C GLU A 34 -29.14 9.18 -25.82
N GLU A 35 -30.36 8.77 -25.44
CA GLU A 35 -30.86 8.93 -24.06
C GLU A 35 -30.55 7.75 -23.13
N CYS A 36 -30.21 6.59 -23.71
CA CYS A 36 -29.92 5.38 -22.94
C CYS A 36 -28.47 5.37 -22.44
N ALA A 37 -28.29 5.34 -21.11
CA ALA A 37 -26.99 5.26 -20.48
C ALA A 37 -26.49 3.81 -20.35
N LEU A 38 -27.40 2.85 -20.12
CA LEU A 38 -27.08 1.44 -20.02
C LEU A 38 -28.27 0.57 -20.44
N ILE A 39 -28.02 -0.40 -21.32
CA ILE A 39 -29.00 -1.43 -21.70
C ILE A 39 -28.76 -2.69 -20.88
N LEU A 40 -29.79 -3.16 -20.19
CA LEU A 40 -29.80 -4.43 -19.46
C LEU A 40 -30.40 -5.51 -20.35
N ASP A 41 -29.64 -6.59 -20.58
CA ASP A 41 -30.07 -7.67 -21.46
C ASP A 41 -31.05 -8.59 -20.71
N ALA A 42 -32.31 -8.64 -21.17
CA ALA A 42 -33.40 -9.35 -20.48
C ALA A 42 -33.37 -10.89 -20.69
N ARG A 43 -32.22 -11.49 -20.99
CA ARG A 43 -32.11 -12.93 -21.25
C ARG A 43 -32.13 -13.71 -19.93
N GLY A 44 -33.32 -14.17 -19.55
CA GLY A 44 -33.52 -15.26 -18.59
C GLY A 44 -33.14 -14.89 -17.16
N ARG A 45 -34.10 -14.43 -16.36
CA ARG A 45 -33.97 -14.38 -14.90
C ARG A 45 -33.88 -15.82 -14.35
N THR A 46 -32.68 -16.40 -14.32
CA THR A 46 -32.35 -17.68 -13.67
C THR A 46 -31.39 -17.38 -12.52
N SER A 47 -31.47 -17.95 -11.31
CA SER A 47 -32.17 -19.15 -10.80
C SER A 47 -32.65 -18.95 -9.35
N VAL A 48 -33.32 -19.94 -8.76
CA VAL A 48 -33.76 -19.96 -7.34
C VAL A 48 -32.63 -19.64 -6.35
N TYR A 49 -31.37 -19.78 -6.74
CA TYR A 49 -30.20 -19.39 -5.95
C TYR A 49 -30.12 -17.87 -5.67
N ASP A 50 -30.51 -17.02 -6.62
CA ASP A 50 -30.46 -15.55 -6.50
C ASP A 50 -31.60 -14.96 -5.67
N TYR A 51 -32.65 -15.75 -5.43
CA TYR A 51 -33.86 -15.31 -4.71
C TYR A 51 -33.78 -15.55 -3.19
N THR A 52 -33.06 -16.58 -2.74
CA THR A 52 -33.03 -16.95 -1.32
C THR A 52 -32.08 -16.10 -0.45
N TYR A 53 -31.11 -15.40 -1.05
CA TYR A 53 -30.08 -14.67 -0.28
C TYR A 53 -30.04 -13.15 -0.54
N ASN A 54 -30.88 -12.62 -1.42
CA ASN A 54 -31.00 -11.17 -1.61
C ASN A 54 -31.99 -10.55 -0.61
N LEU A 55 -31.47 -9.74 0.32
CA LEU A 55 -32.25 -8.85 1.19
C LEU A 55 -32.96 -7.71 0.43
N LEU A 56 -32.76 -7.59 -0.88
CA LEU A 56 -33.47 -6.66 -1.75
C LEU A 56 -34.87 -7.21 -2.07
N ARG A 57 -35.84 -6.89 -1.21
CA ARG A 57 -37.27 -7.19 -1.39
C ARG A 57 -37.88 -6.36 -2.53
N GLY A 58 -37.46 -6.59 -3.76
CA GLY A 58 -38.11 -6.11 -4.99
C GLY A 58 -39.08 -7.15 -5.52
N SER A 59 -40.36 -6.78 -5.69
CA SER A 59 -41.37 -7.64 -6.30
C SER A 59 -41.47 -7.34 -7.80
N PHE A 60 -41.07 -8.25 -8.71
CA PHE A 60 -41.50 -8.18 -10.10
C PHE A 60 -41.70 -9.54 -10.77
N SER A 61 -42.80 -9.63 -11.53
CA SER A 61 -43.23 -10.76 -12.33
C SER A 61 -42.33 -11.00 -13.54
N ALA A 62 -42.23 -12.26 -13.94
CA ALA A 62 -41.62 -12.67 -15.20
C ALA A 62 -42.58 -12.40 -16.36
N ALA A 63 -42.21 -11.48 -17.25
CA ALA A 63 -42.73 -11.39 -18.61
C ALA A 63 -41.58 -11.04 -19.54
N GLY A 64 -41.43 -11.80 -20.63
CA GLY A 64 -40.28 -11.69 -21.53
C GLY A 64 -40.28 -10.42 -22.38
N GLY A 65 -39.09 -10.10 -22.91
CA GLY A 65 -38.96 -9.53 -24.25
C GLY A 65 -38.67 -8.03 -24.41
N ALA A 66 -38.48 -7.25 -23.35
CA ALA A 66 -38.06 -5.84 -23.50
C ALA A 66 -36.71 -5.60 -22.81
N GLN A 67 -35.70 -5.15 -23.58
CA GLN A 67 -34.45 -4.62 -23.04
C GLN A 67 -34.78 -3.44 -22.11
N THR A 68 -34.31 -3.50 -20.87
CA THR A 68 -34.55 -2.42 -19.90
C THR A 68 -33.42 -1.42 -20.02
N CYS A 69 -33.76 -0.15 -20.25
CA CYS A 69 -32.78 0.93 -20.36
C CYS A 69 -32.74 1.76 -19.07
N ILE A 70 -31.54 1.96 -18.51
CA ILE A 70 -31.26 3.02 -17.55
C ILE A 70 -30.90 4.27 -18.37
N THR A 71 -31.70 5.33 -18.29
CA THR A 71 -31.47 6.58 -19.04
C THR A 71 -30.51 7.52 -18.30
N TYR A 72 -29.89 8.47 -19.00
CA TYR A 72 -29.10 9.52 -18.36
C TYR A 72 -29.93 10.36 -17.37
N ASP A 73 -31.21 10.57 -17.68
CA ASP A 73 -32.16 11.26 -16.78
C ASP A 73 -32.42 10.48 -15.50
N ALA A 74 -32.51 9.15 -15.56
CA ALA A 74 -32.64 8.32 -14.36
C ALA A 74 -31.40 8.44 -13.47
N VAL A 75 -30.19 8.48 -14.07
CA VAL A 75 -28.94 8.71 -13.34
C VAL A 75 -28.91 10.10 -12.71
N ASN A 76 -29.33 11.14 -13.46
CA ASN A 76 -29.42 12.51 -12.96
C ASN A 76 -30.43 12.65 -11.81
N HIS A 77 -31.57 11.97 -11.90
CA HIS A 77 -32.57 11.93 -10.84
C HIS A 77 -32.00 11.28 -9.57
N ALA A 78 -31.32 10.14 -9.70
CA ALA A 78 -30.63 9.49 -8.58
C ALA A 78 -29.55 10.40 -7.96
N TYR A 79 -28.80 11.14 -8.78
CA TYR A 79 -27.84 12.15 -8.31
C TYR A 79 -28.51 13.25 -7.50
N VAL A 80 -29.61 13.83 -7.98
CA VAL A 80 -30.35 14.89 -7.27
C VAL A 80 -30.90 14.37 -5.94
N GLU A 81 -31.43 13.15 -5.90
CA GLU A 81 -31.89 12.53 -4.65
C GLU A 81 -30.74 12.30 -3.65
N ALA A 82 -29.59 11.82 -4.11
CA ALA A 82 -28.42 11.62 -3.26
C ALA A 82 -27.89 12.94 -2.68
N ARG A 83 -27.87 14.02 -3.48
CA ARG A 83 -27.43 15.36 -3.05
C ARG A 83 -28.30 16.00 -1.97
N LYS A 84 -29.55 15.54 -1.77
CA LYS A 84 -30.40 15.98 -0.64
C LYS A 84 -29.89 15.50 0.72
N ARG A 85 -29.14 14.39 0.74
CA ARG A 85 -28.66 13.71 1.95
C ARG A 85 -27.15 13.85 2.14
N ILE A 86 -26.39 13.90 1.04
CA ILE A 86 -24.93 13.90 1.06
C ILE A 86 -24.40 15.27 0.65
N ASN A 87 -23.69 15.91 1.56
CA ASN A 87 -23.02 17.17 1.28
C ASN A 87 -21.60 16.91 0.74
N VAL A 88 -21.46 16.96 -0.58
CA VAL A 88 -20.18 16.82 -1.27
C VAL A 88 -19.28 18.01 -0.95
N ALA A 89 -18.10 17.71 -0.43
CA ALA A 89 -17.08 18.71 -0.17
C ALA A 89 -16.60 19.35 -1.48
N ARG A 90 -16.43 20.68 -1.46
CA ARG A 90 -15.69 21.40 -2.49
C ARG A 90 -14.32 21.75 -1.90
N PRO A 91 -13.22 21.12 -2.35
CA PRO A 91 -11.91 21.40 -1.78
C PRO A 91 -11.56 22.87 -2.01
N LYS A 92 -11.00 23.53 -0.99
CA LYS A 92 -10.63 24.95 -1.04
C LYS A 92 -9.35 25.21 -1.87
N SER A 93 -8.60 24.15 -2.16
CA SER A 93 -7.41 24.13 -3.00
C SER A 93 -7.54 23.02 -4.04
N GLU A 94 -6.59 22.94 -4.98
CA GLU A 94 -6.52 21.81 -5.93
C GLU A 94 -6.19 20.47 -5.25
N VAL A 95 -5.85 20.47 -3.95
CA VAL A 95 -5.49 19.27 -3.19
C VAL A 95 -6.72 18.67 -2.53
N TRP A 96 -7.04 17.43 -2.89
CA TRP A 96 -8.11 16.66 -2.28
C TRP A 96 -7.62 15.97 -1.01
N ARG A 97 -8.25 16.28 0.13
CA ARG A 97 -8.04 15.51 1.35
C ARG A 97 -8.83 14.20 1.27
N PRO A 98 -8.38 13.12 1.96
CA PRO A 98 -9.10 11.85 1.98
C PRO A 98 -10.58 12.00 2.37
N GLU A 99 -10.88 12.85 3.36
CA GLU A 99 -12.23 13.09 3.85
C GLU A 99 -13.10 13.83 2.82
N ASP A 100 -12.50 14.76 2.05
CA ASP A 100 -13.21 15.47 0.99
C ASP A 100 -13.56 14.51 -0.15
N LEU A 101 -12.60 13.69 -0.58
CA LEU A 101 -12.79 12.68 -1.62
C LEU A 101 -13.83 11.63 -1.21
N ALA A 102 -13.85 11.25 0.07
CA ALA A 102 -14.82 10.31 0.61
C ALA A 102 -16.27 10.78 0.41
N THR A 103 -16.56 12.08 0.53
CA THR A 103 -17.93 12.61 0.29
C THR A 103 -18.41 12.40 -1.15
N VAL A 104 -17.49 12.41 -2.13
CA VAL A 104 -17.81 12.07 -3.53
C VAL A 104 -18.05 10.57 -3.66
N GLY A 105 -17.21 9.74 -3.02
CA GLY A 105 -17.39 8.29 -3.00
C GLY A 105 -18.72 7.85 -2.36
N GLU A 106 -19.13 8.52 -1.27
CA GLU A 106 -20.44 8.31 -0.63
C GLU A 106 -21.58 8.62 -1.59
N LEU A 107 -21.50 9.76 -2.30
CA LEU A 107 -22.51 10.17 -3.27
C LEU A 107 -22.66 9.11 -4.38
N LEU A 108 -21.55 8.66 -4.96
CA LEU A 108 -21.57 7.65 -6.03
C LEU A 108 -22.13 6.31 -5.55
N LEU A 109 -21.85 5.93 -4.31
CA LEU A 109 -22.40 4.71 -3.70
C LEU A 109 -23.91 4.83 -3.46
N ASP A 110 -24.41 5.99 -3.04
CA ASP A 110 -25.86 6.24 -2.85
C ASP A 110 -26.60 6.22 -4.20
N ILE A 111 -26.04 6.85 -5.24
CA ILE A 111 -26.57 6.80 -6.61
C ILE A 111 -26.63 5.35 -7.11
N THR A 112 -25.54 4.60 -6.93
CA THR A 112 -25.48 3.18 -7.30
C THR A 112 -26.54 2.37 -6.57
N THR A 113 -26.70 2.60 -5.27
CA THR A 113 -27.70 1.91 -4.45
C THR A 113 -29.11 2.22 -4.91
N ASN A 114 -29.40 3.48 -5.22
CA ASN A 114 -30.70 3.90 -5.73
C ASN A 114 -31.04 3.24 -7.07
N LEU A 115 -30.10 3.22 -8.03
CA LEU A 115 -30.29 2.58 -9.32
C LEU A 115 -30.44 1.06 -9.18
N ALA A 116 -29.60 0.41 -8.36
CA ALA A 116 -29.67 -1.01 -8.10
C ALA A 116 -31.04 -1.44 -7.54
N GLN A 117 -31.57 -0.68 -6.59
CA GLN A 117 -32.89 -0.93 -6.00
C GLN A 117 -34.04 -0.63 -6.97
N THR A 118 -33.95 0.47 -7.72
CA THR A 118 -35.02 0.91 -8.64
C THR A 118 -35.20 -0.07 -9.79
N TYR A 119 -34.09 -0.57 -10.35
CA TYR A 119 -34.10 -1.46 -11.51
C TYR A 119 -33.96 -2.95 -11.14
N GLY A 120 -33.81 -3.28 -9.86
CA GLY A 120 -33.67 -4.67 -9.39
C GLY A 120 -32.42 -5.36 -9.93
N LEU A 121 -31.29 -4.64 -9.93
CA LEU A 121 -30.04 -5.10 -10.55
C LEU A 121 -29.44 -6.29 -9.79
N THR A 122 -28.95 -7.25 -10.55
CA THR A 122 -28.18 -8.39 -10.06
C THR A 122 -26.77 -7.97 -9.65
N TYR A 123 -26.08 -8.85 -8.91
CA TYR A 123 -24.67 -8.67 -8.58
C TYR A 123 -23.81 -8.40 -9.83
N GLU A 124 -24.00 -9.19 -10.90
CA GLU A 124 -23.20 -9.04 -12.12
C GLU A 124 -23.45 -7.69 -12.80
N GLU A 125 -24.71 -7.24 -12.86
CA GLU A 125 -25.06 -5.92 -13.42
C GLU A 125 -24.45 -4.77 -12.61
N ILE A 126 -24.42 -4.88 -11.27
CA ILE A 126 -23.80 -3.88 -10.40
C ILE A 126 -22.28 -3.82 -10.63
N GLN A 127 -21.60 -4.97 -10.73
CA GLN A 127 -20.14 -5.00 -10.83
C GLN A 127 -19.61 -4.77 -12.25
N ARG A 128 -20.33 -5.21 -13.29
CA ARG A 128 -19.85 -5.21 -14.68
C ARG A 128 -20.58 -4.21 -15.57
N SER A 129 -21.87 -3.98 -15.35
CA SER A 129 -22.69 -3.16 -16.25
C SER A 129 -22.75 -1.69 -15.81
N LEU A 130 -23.04 -1.39 -14.54
CA LEU A 130 -23.09 -0.01 -14.04
C LEU A 130 -21.81 0.81 -14.29
N PRO A 131 -20.59 0.24 -14.16
CA PRO A 131 -19.36 0.99 -14.45
C PRO A 131 -19.22 1.43 -15.92
N LEU A 132 -20.03 0.89 -16.84
CA LEU A 132 -20.00 1.25 -18.26
C LEU A 132 -20.79 2.53 -18.57
N ILE A 133 -21.60 3.03 -17.63
CA ILE A 133 -22.33 4.30 -17.78
C ILE A 133 -21.32 5.44 -17.95
N ASP A 134 -21.46 6.20 -19.04
CA ASP A 134 -20.68 7.40 -19.29
C ASP A 134 -21.17 8.56 -18.41
N THR A 135 -20.60 8.64 -17.21
CA THR A 135 -20.96 9.66 -16.21
C THR A 135 -20.62 11.09 -16.65
N SER A 136 -19.78 11.28 -17.67
CA SER A 136 -19.46 12.61 -18.21
C SER A 136 -20.68 13.30 -18.84
N LYS A 137 -21.70 12.52 -19.22
CA LYS A 137 -22.98 13.00 -19.75
C LYS A 137 -24.07 13.19 -18.68
N THR A 138 -23.70 13.06 -17.40
CA THR A 138 -24.61 13.19 -16.25
C THR A 138 -24.17 14.30 -15.32
N LEU A 139 -25.02 14.74 -14.40
CA LEU A 139 -24.68 15.72 -13.35
C LEU A 139 -23.53 15.27 -12.42
N ILE A 140 -23.15 13.99 -12.45
CA ILE A 140 -21.98 13.49 -11.71
C ILE A 140 -20.68 14.20 -12.14
N HIS A 141 -20.58 14.63 -13.41
CA HIS A 141 -19.39 15.31 -13.91
C HIS A 141 -19.03 16.58 -13.12
N GLU A 142 -20.03 17.26 -12.51
CA GLU A 142 -19.85 18.50 -11.76
C GLU A 142 -19.08 18.30 -10.45
N VAL A 143 -19.10 17.08 -9.90
CA VAL A 143 -18.44 16.74 -8.63
C VAL A 143 -17.25 15.81 -8.83
N CYS A 144 -16.98 15.39 -10.08
CA CYS A 144 -15.90 14.46 -10.36
C CYS A 144 -14.53 15.16 -10.28
N PRO A 145 -13.59 14.69 -9.44
CA PRO A 145 -12.28 15.30 -9.33
C PRO A 145 -11.52 15.35 -10.66
N ALA A 146 -10.94 16.50 -11.00
CA ALA A 146 -10.24 16.70 -12.27
C ALA A 146 -9.06 15.73 -12.48
N PHE A 147 -8.35 15.39 -11.40
CA PHE A 147 -7.25 14.41 -11.45
C PHE A 147 -7.72 12.99 -11.76
N LEU A 148 -9.02 12.69 -11.77
CA LEU A 148 -9.57 11.38 -12.15
C LEU A 148 -10.15 11.36 -13.56
N SER A 149 -10.26 12.51 -14.23
CA SER A 149 -10.93 12.65 -15.53
C SER A 149 -9.97 12.96 -16.68
N ASN A 150 -9.06 13.94 -16.55
CA ASN A 150 -8.16 14.35 -17.63
C ASN A 150 -6.73 14.59 -17.12
N ILE A 151 -5.80 13.69 -17.43
CA ILE A 151 -4.37 13.85 -17.10
C ILE A 151 -3.53 13.70 -18.34
N GLU A 152 -2.74 14.73 -18.66
CA GLU A 152 -1.69 14.65 -19.68
C GLU A 152 -0.37 14.24 -19.02
N CYS A 153 0.21 13.14 -19.51
CA CYS A 153 1.49 12.64 -19.03
C CYS A 153 2.61 12.96 -20.01
N ARG A 154 3.73 13.48 -19.49
CA ARG A 154 4.98 13.65 -20.23
C ARG A 154 6.04 12.70 -19.68
N PRO A 155 6.70 11.88 -20.51
CA PRO A 155 7.82 11.06 -20.07
C PRO A 155 8.92 11.94 -19.47
N GLY A 156 9.40 11.58 -18.29
CA GLY A 156 10.45 12.30 -17.58
C GLY A 156 11.32 11.34 -16.78
N LYS A 157 12.52 11.80 -16.43
CA LYS A 157 13.55 11.03 -15.72
C LYS A 157 13.14 10.65 -14.29
N TYR A 158 12.45 11.54 -13.58
CA TYR A 158 12.09 11.35 -12.17
C TYR A 158 10.61 11.01 -11.99
N ARG A 159 10.35 10.19 -10.97
CA ARG A 159 9.00 9.79 -10.56
C ARG A 159 8.28 10.95 -9.88
N ARG A 160 7.00 11.12 -10.19
CA ARG A 160 6.12 11.98 -9.38
C ARG A 160 5.90 11.34 -8.00
N PHE A 161 5.70 12.16 -6.96
CA PHE A 161 5.45 11.66 -5.60
C PHE A 161 4.06 11.03 -5.46
N ASP A 162 3.08 11.52 -6.21
CA ASP A 162 1.68 11.06 -6.16
C ASP A 162 1.44 9.75 -6.94
N GLY A 163 2.46 9.20 -7.60
CA GLY A 163 2.39 8.00 -8.44
C GLY A 163 1.69 8.19 -9.79
N LEU A 164 1.19 9.40 -10.10
CA LEU A 164 0.58 9.69 -11.40
C LEU A 164 1.59 9.52 -12.52
N CYS A 165 1.09 9.12 -13.70
CA CYS A 165 1.89 8.89 -14.89
C CYS A 165 2.96 7.81 -14.72
N THR A 166 2.82 6.89 -13.76
CA THR A 166 3.57 5.62 -13.74
C THR A 166 3.24 4.79 -14.98
N ASN A 167 1.99 4.83 -15.42
CA ASN A 167 1.56 4.33 -16.72
C ASN A 167 1.13 5.52 -17.61
N LEU A 168 1.65 5.59 -18.83
CA LEU A 168 1.37 6.71 -19.74
C LEU A 168 0.01 6.59 -20.46
N GLN A 169 -0.48 5.35 -20.66
CA GLN A 169 -1.77 5.09 -21.30
C GLN A 169 -2.91 5.20 -20.30
N ASN A 170 -2.65 4.86 -19.04
CA ASN A 170 -3.60 4.93 -17.93
C ASN A 170 -2.97 5.74 -16.77
N PRO A 171 -2.98 7.09 -16.84
CA PRO A 171 -2.26 7.97 -15.90
C PRO A 171 -2.51 7.73 -14.41
N ASN A 172 -3.69 7.22 -14.04
CA ASN A 172 -4.09 6.93 -12.66
C ASN A 172 -3.58 5.59 -12.12
N TRP A 173 -3.07 4.70 -12.98
CA TRP A 173 -2.58 3.39 -12.54
C TRP A 173 -1.28 3.55 -11.75
N GLY A 174 -1.32 3.10 -10.49
CA GLY A 174 -0.22 3.25 -9.53
C GLY A 174 -0.26 4.56 -8.71
N ALA A 175 -1.24 5.43 -8.93
CA ALA A 175 -1.35 6.70 -8.21
C ALA A 175 -1.96 6.53 -6.81
N SER A 176 -1.57 7.41 -5.90
CA SER A 176 -2.24 7.60 -4.61
C SER A 176 -3.69 8.08 -4.77
N LEU A 177 -4.49 7.95 -3.71
CA LEU A 177 -5.93 8.25 -3.70
C LEU A 177 -6.74 7.41 -4.71
N SER A 178 -6.18 6.31 -5.19
CA SER A 178 -6.82 5.40 -6.14
C SER A 178 -7.51 4.24 -5.41
N PRO A 179 -8.64 3.73 -5.95
CA PRO A 179 -9.28 2.54 -5.41
C PRO A 179 -8.33 1.35 -5.44
N PHE A 180 -8.41 0.47 -4.44
CA PHE A 180 -7.73 -0.82 -4.52
C PHE A 180 -8.23 -1.62 -5.73
N THR A 181 -7.31 -2.31 -6.40
CA THR A 181 -7.63 -3.20 -7.52
C THR A 181 -8.22 -4.50 -6.98
N ARG A 182 -9.10 -5.14 -7.76
CA ARG A 182 -9.83 -6.35 -7.37
C ARG A 182 -9.41 -7.49 -8.30
N LEU A 183 -8.88 -8.59 -7.77
CA LEU A 183 -8.64 -9.81 -8.54
C LEU A 183 -9.94 -10.60 -8.76
N ILE A 184 -10.79 -10.61 -7.73
CA ILE A 184 -12.12 -11.22 -7.71
C ILE A 184 -13.12 -10.12 -7.33
N GLY A 185 -14.33 -10.17 -7.87
CA GLY A 185 -15.39 -9.23 -7.51
C GLY A 185 -15.67 -9.25 -6.00
N PRO A 186 -16.08 -8.12 -5.39
CA PRO A 186 -16.31 -8.05 -3.95
C PRO A 186 -17.51 -8.91 -3.53
N GLN A 187 -17.48 -9.43 -2.31
CA GLN A 187 -18.56 -10.21 -1.72
C GLN A 187 -19.18 -9.46 -0.52
N PHE A 188 -20.10 -8.56 -0.83
CA PHE A 188 -20.95 -7.89 0.17
C PHE A 188 -22.27 -8.66 0.34
N ALA A 189 -22.82 -8.67 1.56
CA ALA A 189 -24.07 -9.37 1.85
C ALA A 189 -25.28 -8.82 1.07
N ASP A 190 -25.24 -7.54 0.69
CA ASP A 190 -26.25 -6.85 -0.12
C ASP A 190 -25.76 -6.57 -1.56
N GLY A 191 -24.61 -7.13 -1.96
CA GLY A 191 -23.97 -6.86 -3.25
C GLY A 191 -23.34 -5.46 -3.40
N LEU A 192 -23.48 -4.57 -2.41
CA LEU A 192 -23.12 -3.15 -2.52
C LEU A 192 -22.14 -2.69 -1.45
N THR A 193 -22.42 -2.91 -0.17
CA THR A 193 -21.68 -2.31 0.94
C THR A 193 -21.77 -3.09 2.25
N ALA A 194 -22.80 -3.89 2.49
CA ALA A 194 -22.96 -4.61 3.76
C ALA A 194 -21.84 -5.63 3.96
N PRO A 195 -21.19 -5.69 5.15
CA PRO A 195 -20.14 -6.65 5.43
C PRO A 195 -20.56 -8.10 5.13
N ARG A 196 -19.61 -8.94 4.73
CA ARG A 196 -19.84 -10.34 4.36
C ARG A 196 -20.53 -11.13 5.49
N ILE A 197 -21.47 -12.00 5.11
CA ILE A 197 -22.16 -12.97 5.97
C ILE A 197 -21.82 -14.41 5.56
N SER A 198 -22.26 -15.40 6.33
CA SER A 198 -22.07 -16.81 5.98
C SER A 198 -22.85 -17.18 4.72
N ILE A 199 -22.35 -18.15 3.97
CA ILE A 199 -23.04 -18.71 2.80
C ILE A 199 -24.41 -19.32 3.15
N THR A 200 -24.68 -19.60 4.44
CA THR A 200 -25.96 -20.11 4.93
C THR A 200 -26.99 -18.98 5.18
N GLY A 201 -26.60 -17.72 4.95
CA GLY A 201 -27.43 -16.54 5.21
C GLY A 201 -27.44 -16.07 6.67
N ARG A 202 -26.70 -16.75 7.55
CA ARG A 202 -26.49 -16.33 8.95
C ARG A 202 -25.27 -15.43 9.09
N ASN A 203 -25.11 -14.80 10.26
CA ASN A 203 -23.93 -14.00 10.54
C ASN A 203 -22.68 -14.89 10.63
N LEU A 204 -21.56 -14.39 10.11
CA LEU A 204 -20.26 -15.00 10.40
C LEU A 204 -19.95 -14.90 11.90
N PRO A 205 -19.10 -15.80 12.45
CA PRO A 205 -18.62 -15.69 13.81
C PRO A 205 -17.99 -14.32 14.07
N LEU A 206 -18.18 -13.77 15.27
CA LEU A 206 -17.54 -12.52 15.66
C LEU A 206 -16.03 -12.60 15.43
N SER A 207 -15.42 -11.54 14.92
CA SER A 207 -13.97 -11.52 14.64
C SER A 207 -13.13 -11.85 15.87
N ARG A 208 -13.57 -11.44 17.07
CA ARG A 208 -12.94 -11.83 18.35
C ARG A 208 -13.08 -13.32 18.66
N VAL A 209 -14.18 -13.96 18.29
CA VAL A 209 -14.34 -15.41 18.44
C VAL A 209 -13.36 -16.14 17.53
N VAL A 210 -13.18 -15.67 16.28
CA VAL A 210 -12.15 -16.22 15.37
C VAL A 210 -10.75 -16.03 15.98
N SER A 211 -10.40 -14.82 16.41
CA SER A 211 -9.10 -14.50 17.01
C SER A 211 -8.78 -15.42 18.19
N ARG A 212 -9.64 -15.48 19.22
CA ARG A 212 -9.35 -16.26 20.44
C ARG A 212 -9.31 -17.78 20.23
N THR A 213 -10.01 -18.28 19.21
CA THR A 213 -10.17 -19.73 18.99
C THR A 213 -9.16 -20.27 18.00
N MET A 214 -8.93 -19.54 16.90
CA MET A 214 -8.02 -19.94 15.85
C MET A 214 -6.60 -19.46 16.08
N HIS A 215 -6.44 -18.33 16.79
CA HIS A 215 -5.17 -17.63 16.88
C HIS A 215 -4.69 -17.40 18.32
N PRO A 216 -4.57 -18.45 19.14
CA PRO A 216 -4.00 -18.32 20.48
C PRO A 216 -2.48 -18.12 20.42
N ASP A 217 -1.89 -17.79 21.56
CA ASP A 217 -0.43 -17.64 21.74
C ASP A 217 0.13 -18.97 22.24
N GLU A 218 0.15 -19.97 21.36
CA GLU A 218 0.55 -21.37 21.64
C GLU A 218 1.75 -21.83 20.80
N GLY A 219 2.21 -21.00 19.87
CA GLY A 219 3.26 -21.31 18.89
C GLY A 219 4.66 -21.20 19.47
N TYR A 220 5.42 -22.28 19.34
CA TYR A 220 6.87 -22.31 19.44
C TYR A 220 7.40 -23.21 18.33
N HIS A 221 8.02 -22.60 17.32
CA HIS A 221 8.55 -23.36 16.19
C HIS A 221 9.93 -22.84 15.77
N ASP A 222 10.81 -23.79 15.44
CA ASP A 222 12.11 -23.50 14.85
C ASP A 222 11.90 -22.96 13.44
N HIS A 223 12.35 -21.74 13.21
CA HIS A 223 12.35 -21.14 11.88
C HIS A 223 13.68 -20.39 11.65
N ALA A 224 14.10 -20.27 10.39
CA ALA A 224 15.42 -19.75 10.04
C ALA A 224 15.48 -18.22 9.82
N GLY A 225 14.33 -17.56 9.84
CA GLY A 225 14.24 -16.11 9.63
C GLY A 225 14.60 -15.33 10.89
N THR A 226 15.04 -14.10 10.72
CA THR A 226 15.23 -13.18 11.83
C THR A 226 14.06 -12.21 11.92
N VAL A 227 13.94 -11.48 13.02
CA VAL A 227 12.97 -10.38 13.16
C VAL A 227 13.16 -9.30 12.08
N MET A 228 14.33 -9.22 11.43
CA MET A 228 14.56 -8.35 10.27
C MET A 228 13.62 -8.62 9.09
N VAL A 229 13.16 -9.87 8.88
CA VAL A 229 12.15 -10.18 7.84
C VAL A 229 10.87 -9.40 8.11
N ILE A 230 10.46 -9.31 9.37
CA ILE A 230 9.25 -8.60 9.78
C ILE A 230 9.45 -7.10 9.63
N ALA A 231 10.61 -6.59 10.07
CA ALA A 231 10.95 -5.17 9.96
C ALA A 231 10.95 -4.70 8.49
N TRP A 232 11.58 -5.47 7.60
CA TRP A 232 11.57 -5.17 6.16
C TRP A 232 10.18 -5.34 5.56
N GLY A 233 9.45 -6.40 5.92
CA GLY A 233 8.09 -6.65 5.43
C GLY A 233 7.11 -5.54 5.80
N GLN A 234 7.14 -5.07 7.04
CA GLN A 234 6.31 -3.93 7.47
C GLN A 234 6.74 -2.63 6.77
N PHE A 235 8.04 -2.39 6.63
CA PHE A 235 8.55 -1.23 5.90
C PHE A 235 8.09 -1.24 4.43
N MET A 236 8.03 -2.40 3.77
CA MET A 236 7.49 -2.55 2.42
C MET A 236 5.96 -2.42 2.37
N ASP A 237 5.24 -2.95 3.37
CA ASP A 237 3.78 -2.78 3.45
C ASP A 237 3.44 -1.28 3.53
N HIS A 238 4.22 -0.52 4.29
CA HIS A 238 4.04 0.91 4.44
C HIS A 238 4.51 1.73 3.23
N ASP A 239 5.14 1.12 2.22
CA ASP A 239 5.35 1.72 0.90
C ASP A 239 4.15 1.45 -0.02
N TYR A 240 3.44 0.34 0.19
CA TYR A 240 2.31 -0.06 -0.63
C TYR A 240 0.96 0.42 -0.12
N THR A 241 0.65 0.25 1.16
CA THR A 241 -0.73 0.23 1.66
C THR A 241 -0.93 1.18 2.82
N LEU A 242 -1.88 2.11 2.67
CA LEU A 242 -2.48 2.87 3.75
C LEU A 242 -3.94 3.10 3.39
N THR A 243 -4.84 2.38 4.06
CA THR A 243 -6.28 2.50 3.79
C THR A 243 -6.81 3.83 4.32
N ALA A 244 -7.57 4.55 3.50
CA ALA A 244 -8.23 5.78 3.93
C ALA A 244 -9.38 5.51 4.92
N THR A 245 -9.29 6.05 6.14
CA THR A 245 -10.32 5.95 7.20
C THR A 245 -10.57 7.30 7.85
N PRO A 246 -11.72 7.49 8.53
CA PRO A 246 -11.91 8.62 9.43
C PRO A 246 -10.82 8.65 10.52
N LEU A 247 -10.34 9.84 10.83
CA LEU A 247 -9.36 10.10 11.89
C LEU A 247 -9.93 11.13 12.88
N ASP A 248 -9.47 11.08 14.12
CA ASP A 248 -9.80 12.07 15.14
C ASP A 248 -9.39 13.48 14.67
N PRO A 249 -10.28 14.49 14.73
CA PRO A 249 -9.99 15.84 14.21
C PRO A 249 -8.84 16.57 14.92
N LEU A 250 -8.50 16.19 16.16
CA LEU A 250 -7.51 16.87 16.98
C LEU A 250 -6.13 16.20 16.87
N ASN A 251 -6.09 14.89 17.10
CA ASN A 251 -4.82 14.15 17.19
C ASN A 251 -4.52 13.28 15.96
N ARG A 252 -5.47 13.18 15.01
CA ARG A 252 -5.32 12.43 13.75
C ARG A 252 -5.04 10.92 13.93
N ASN A 253 -5.30 10.35 15.10
CA ASN A 253 -5.28 8.90 15.32
C ASN A 253 -6.67 8.29 15.05
N ASP A 254 -6.77 6.96 15.17
CA ASP A 254 -8.02 6.24 15.06
C ASP A 254 -9.07 6.76 16.05
N PRO A 255 -10.32 7.01 15.63
CA PRO A 255 -11.35 7.56 16.50
C PRO A 255 -11.89 6.50 17.47
N GLU A 256 -11.98 6.86 18.76
CA GLU A 256 -12.52 6.03 19.84
C GLU A 256 -13.97 6.45 20.19
N GLU A 257 -14.89 6.32 19.25
CA GLU A 257 -16.27 6.82 19.42
C GLU A 257 -17.41 5.88 19.02
N CYS A 258 -17.09 4.68 18.57
CA CYS A 258 -18.06 3.71 18.09
C CYS A 258 -18.67 2.89 19.25
N CYS A 259 -17.86 2.49 20.22
CA CYS A 259 -18.33 1.79 21.40
C CYS A 259 -19.02 2.73 22.39
N GLY A 260 -20.06 2.23 23.09
CA GLY A 260 -20.70 2.94 24.20
C GLY A 260 -21.55 4.16 23.83
N ARG A 261 -21.75 4.46 22.53
CA ARG A 261 -22.60 5.56 22.06
C ARG A 261 -23.92 5.06 21.44
N PRO A 262 -25.04 5.78 21.59
CA PRO A 262 -26.25 5.53 20.83
C PRO A 262 -26.03 5.67 19.32
N PRO A 263 -26.73 4.90 18.45
CA PRO A 263 -26.49 4.91 17.00
C PRO A 263 -26.48 6.30 16.33
N HIS A 264 -27.33 7.22 16.78
CA HIS A 264 -27.42 8.58 16.22
C HIS A 264 -26.27 9.51 16.62
N LEU A 265 -25.42 9.12 17.58
CA LEU A 265 -24.23 9.86 18.02
C LEU A 265 -22.92 9.19 17.59
N LYS A 266 -23.01 8.03 16.92
CA LYS A 266 -21.85 7.34 16.38
C LYS A 266 -21.40 8.01 15.09
N ASN A 267 -20.11 7.86 14.79
CA ASN A 267 -19.62 8.13 13.45
C ASN A 267 -20.43 7.32 12.43
N PRO A 268 -20.82 7.88 11.27
CA PRO A 268 -21.48 7.13 10.20
C PRO A 268 -20.68 5.90 9.72
N TYR A 269 -19.36 5.91 9.94
CA TYR A 269 -18.45 4.83 9.56
C TYR A 269 -18.24 3.76 10.63
N CYS A 270 -18.90 3.84 11.79
CA CYS A 270 -18.71 2.85 12.84
C CYS A 270 -19.14 1.44 12.40
N ASN A 271 -18.28 0.46 12.70
CA ASN A 271 -18.51 -0.96 12.44
C ASN A 271 -17.78 -1.79 13.52
N GLU A 272 -18.22 -1.59 14.76
CA GLU A 272 -17.57 -2.10 15.97
C GLU A 272 -17.27 -3.60 15.92
N ILE A 273 -16.21 -3.98 16.63
CA ILE A 273 -15.93 -5.39 16.91
C ILE A 273 -16.55 -5.73 18.26
N LEU A 274 -17.60 -6.54 18.23
CA LEU A 274 -18.25 -7.03 19.44
C LEU A 274 -17.39 -8.08 20.13
N ILE A 275 -17.29 -7.98 21.45
CA ILE A 275 -16.61 -8.97 22.30
C ILE A 275 -17.69 -9.80 23.00
N PRO A 276 -17.64 -11.14 22.90
CA PRO A 276 -18.62 -12.01 23.55
C PRO A 276 -18.45 -11.99 25.08
N GLU A 277 -19.55 -12.16 25.82
CA GLU A 277 -19.56 -12.11 27.29
C GLU A 277 -18.67 -13.17 27.96
N ASP A 278 -18.47 -14.30 27.30
CA ASP A 278 -17.64 -15.41 27.75
C ASP A 278 -16.15 -15.25 27.40
N ASP A 279 -15.72 -14.08 26.89
CA ASP A 279 -14.31 -13.84 26.54
C ASP A 279 -13.37 -14.08 27.72
N TYR A 280 -12.34 -14.90 27.48
CA TYR A 280 -11.44 -15.33 28.55
C TYR A 280 -10.63 -14.16 29.12
N PHE A 281 -10.35 -13.12 28.30
CA PHE A 281 -9.47 -12.02 28.65
C PHE A 281 -10.27 -10.73 28.92
N TYR A 282 -11.07 -10.29 27.95
CA TYR A 282 -11.74 -8.99 28.01
C TYR A 282 -12.83 -8.90 29.07
N ARG A 283 -13.45 -10.02 29.47
CA ARG A 283 -14.42 -10.02 30.59
C ARG A 283 -13.78 -9.60 31.91
N LEU A 284 -12.47 -9.83 32.10
CA LEU A 284 -11.73 -9.43 33.31
C LEU A 284 -11.67 -7.90 33.46
N PHE A 285 -11.94 -7.17 32.39
CA PHE A 285 -11.91 -5.71 32.31
C PHE A 285 -13.28 -5.11 31.97
N ASN A 286 -14.35 -5.93 31.92
CA ASN A 286 -15.70 -5.51 31.54
C ASN A 286 -15.78 -4.83 30.15
N VAL A 287 -14.99 -5.33 29.19
CA VAL A 287 -14.97 -4.81 27.82
C VAL A 287 -15.84 -5.71 26.93
N GLN A 288 -16.82 -5.10 26.25
CA GLN A 288 -17.77 -5.81 25.37
C GLN A 288 -17.69 -5.36 23.90
N CYS A 289 -16.80 -4.42 23.59
CA CYS A 289 -16.71 -3.78 22.28
C CYS A 289 -15.31 -3.19 22.07
N MET A 290 -14.80 -3.27 20.84
CA MET A 290 -13.62 -2.52 20.37
C MET A 290 -14.03 -1.56 19.26
N ASP A 291 -13.55 -0.32 19.34
CA ASP A 291 -13.79 0.70 18.34
C ASP A 291 -13.20 0.29 17.00
N PHE A 292 -14.00 0.41 15.94
CA PHE A 292 -13.57 0.12 14.58
C PHE A 292 -14.38 0.96 13.61
N VAL A 293 -13.70 1.60 12.67
CA VAL A 293 -14.31 2.37 11.58
C VAL A 293 -14.03 1.75 10.22
N ARG A 294 -15.05 1.78 9.37
CA ARG A 294 -14.99 1.38 7.97
C ARG A 294 -14.08 2.32 7.17
N ALA A 295 -13.43 1.78 6.16
CA ALA A 295 -12.66 2.59 5.22
C ALA A 295 -13.58 3.45 4.36
N PHE A 296 -13.11 4.63 3.94
CA PHE A 296 -13.86 5.51 3.06
C PHE A 296 -14.18 4.86 1.70
N PRO A 297 -15.37 5.10 1.12
CA PRO A 297 -15.64 4.70 -0.26
C PRO A 297 -14.79 5.53 -1.22
N ALA A 298 -14.15 4.88 -2.18
CA ALA A 298 -13.32 5.52 -3.19
C ALA A 298 -14.15 6.09 -4.34
N VAL A 299 -13.52 6.99 -5.08
CA VAL A 299 -13.99 7.44 -6.39
C VAL A 299 -13.23 6.67 -7.46
N ARG A 300 -13.96 5.92 -8.30
CA ARG A 300 -13.35 5.22 -9.44
C ARG A 300 -12.92 6.25 -10.50
N PRO A 301 -11.86 6.01 -11.29
CA PRO A 301 -11.52 6.87 -12.44
C PRO A 301 -12.73 7.09 -13.35
N GLY A 302 -12.95 8.34 -13.78
CA GLY A 302 -14.18 8.75 -14.48
C GLY A 302 -15.44 8.72 -13.62
N CYS A 303 -15.34 8.71 -12.29
CA CYS A 303 -16.46 8.66 -11.34
C CYS A 303 -17.49 7.55 -11.64
N ARG A 304 -17.01 6.42 -12.14
CA ARG A 304 -17.85 5.26 -12.50
C ARG A 304 -18.61 4.75 -11.29
N LEU A 305 -19.87 4.37 -11.53
CA LEU A 305 -20.76 3.77 -10.54
C LEU A 305 -20.38 2.32 -10.25
N GLY A 306 -20.78 1.81 -9.09
CA GLY A 306 -20.49 0.44 -8.66
C GLY A 306 -20.47 0.28 -7.14
N SER A 307 -20.26 -0.96 -6.70
CA SER A 307 -20.19 -1.30 -5.27
C SER A 307 -19.04 -0.61 -4.54
N ARG A 308 -19.12 -0.61 -3.21
CA ARG A 308 -18.12 -0.01 -2.32
C ARG A 308 -16.74 -0.59 -2.61
N VAL A 309 -15.78 0.30 -2.81
CA VAL A 309 -14.36 -0.05 -2.89
C VAL A 309 -13.58 0.97 -2.08
N PRO A 310 -12.75 0.54 -1.11
CA PRO A 310 -11.85 1.44 -0.40
C PRO A 310 -10.72 1.96 -1.31
N PHE A 311 -10.06 3.06 -0.92
CA PHE A 311 -8.89 3.57 -1.63
C PHE A 311 -7.64 3.60 -0.77
N ASN A 312 -6.53 3.54 -1.49
CA ASN A 312 -5.19 3.62 -0.96
C ASN A 312 -4.74 5.09 -0.88
N LEU A 313 -4.09 5.46 0.21
CA LEU A 313 -3.44 6.77 0.36
C LEU A 313 -1.99 6.77 -0.16
N LEU A 314 -1.42 5.60 -0.46
CA LEU A 314 -0.06 5.45 -1.01
C LEU A 314 -0.07 5.07 -2.49
N THR A 315 1.12 4.96 -3.10
CA THR A 315 1.29 4.60 -4.51
C THR A 315 1.26 3.07 -4.70
N GLY A 316 1.08 2.61 -5.95
CA GLY A 316 0.98 1.19 -6.28
C GLY A 316 2.32 0.47 -6.55
N VAL A 317 3.44 1.16 -6.35
CA VAL A 317 4.78 0.66 -6.69
C VAL A 317 5.73 0.92 -5.53
N LEU A 318 6.83 0.18 -5.45
CA LEU A 318 7.91 0.48 -4.51
C LEU A 318 8.66 1.72 -5.00
N ASP A 319 8.35 2.88 -4.42
CA ASP A 319 8.96 4.16 -4.78
C ASP A 319 9.53 4.92 -3.56
N GLY A 320 9.65 4.24 -2.43
CA GLY A 320 10.26 4.79 -1.23
C GLY A 320 9.41 5.90 -0.61
N ASN A 321 8.08 5.89 -0.79
CA ASN A 321 7.22 6.91 -0.19
C ASN A 321 7.26 6.86 1.36
N THR A 322 7.72 5.76 1.95
CA THR A 322 8.13 5.67 3.37
C THR A 322 9.20 6.68 3.77
N VAL A 323 10.09 7.03 2.85
CA VAL A 323 11.18 8.00 3.06
C VAL A 323 10.79 9.38 2.55
N TYR A 324 10.15 9.45 1.38
CA TYR A 324 9.98 10.69 0.62
C TYR A 324 8.56 11.28 0.65
N GLY A 325 7.56 10.50 1.06
CA GLY A 325 6.15 10.88 1.06
C GLY A 325 5.53 10.90 -0.33
N ILE A 326 4.21 11.17 -0.34
CA ILE A 326 3.36 11.05 -1.54
C ILE A 326 3.01 12.39 -2.21
N THR A 327 3.49 13.52 -1.66
CA THR A 327 3.25 14.84 -2.25
C THR A 327 4.53 15.65 -2.28
N ASP A 328 4.67 16.47 -3.32
CA ASP A 328 5.82 17.36 -3.48
C ASP A 328 5.93 18.38 -2.33
N ALA A 329 4.80 18.88 -1.83
CA ALA A 329 4.76 19.80 -0.68
C ALA A 329 5.30 19.14 0.61
N PHE A 330 4.93 17.88 0.86
CA PHE A 330 5.41 17.15 2.04
C PHE A 330 6.87 16.71 1.87
N ALA A 331 7.27 16.25 0.68
CA ALA A 331 8.67 15.94 0.37
C ALA A 331 9.58 17.17 0.61
N ARG A 332 9.14 18.37 0.20
CA ARG A 332 9.84 19.63 0.50
C ARG A 332 9.94 19.93 2.00
N LYS A 333 8.91 19.61 2.80
CA LYS A 333 8.94 19.74 4.27
C LYS A 333 10.02 18.85 4.90
N LEU A 334 10.24 17.66 4.34
CA LEU A 334 11.25 16.69 4.81
C LEU A 334 12.67 17.03 4.36
N ARG A 335 12.86 17.90 3.36
CA ARG A 335 14.18 18.29 2.84
C ARG A 335 14.80 19.43 3.62
N SER A 336 16.14 19.46 3.66
CA SER A 336 16.90 20.60 4.20
C SER A 336 16.84 21.83 3.28
N GLY A 337 16.62 21.59 1.97
CA GLY A 337 16.75 22.59 0.91
C GLY A 337 18.19 22.93 0.55
N TYR A 338 19.17 22.14 1.02
CA TYR A 338 20.58 22.32 0.72
C TYR A 338 21.32 20.97 0.59
N GLY A 339 22.11 20.83 -0.48
CA GLY A 339 22.97 19.67 -0.74
C GLY A 339 22.20 18.39 -1.12
N GLY A 340 20.94 18.53 -1.51
CA GLY A 340 20.03 17.42 -1.79
C GLY A 340 19.64 16.60 -0.57
N LEU A 341 19.80 17.14 0.65
CA LEU A 341 19.66 16.38 1.88
C LEU A 341 18.21 16.36 2.41
N LEU A 342 17.86 15.27 3.10
CA LEU A 342 16.75 15.22 4.05
C LEU A 342 17.15 15.89 5.36
N ARG A 343 16.18 16.54 6.00
CA ARG A 343 16.30 17.02 7.38
C ARG A 343 16.49 15.84 8.30
N MET A 344 17.36 16.02 9.30
CA MET A 344 17.62 15.05 10.35
C MET A 344 17.73 15.78 11.70
N ASN A 345 17.65 15.03 12.79
CA ASN A 345 17.79 15.52 14.15
C ASN A 345 19.14 15.09 14.75
N PRO A 346 20.12 16.02 14.90
CA PRO A 346 21.47 15.72 15.37
C PRO A 346 21.57 15.66 16.90
N VAL A 347 20.63 14.95 17.54
CA VAL A 347 20.49 14.88 19.01
C VAL A 347 21.72 14.28 19.70
N PHE A 348 22.52 13.48 18.99
CA PHE A 348 23.73 12.83 19.52
C PHE A 348 25.02 13.32 18.87
N SER A 349 24.99 14.50 18.25
CA SER A 349 26.17 15.09 17.60
C SER A 349 27.36 15.25 18.57
N GLU A 350 27.10 15.53 19.85
CA GLU A 350 28.14 15.61 20.90
C GLU A 350 28.89 14.28 21.14
N TYR A 351 28.26 13.15 20.83
CA TYR A 351 28.86 11.81 20.93
C TYR A 351 29.46 11.34 19.60
N GLY A 352 29.37 12.15 18.53
CA GLY A 352 29.79 11.76 17.19
C GLY A 352 28.92 10.67 16.55
N LEU A 353 27.70 10.45 17.04
CA LEU A 353 26.77 9.47 16.50
C LEU A 353 25.91 10.08 15.38
N LYS A 354 25.42 9.23 14.48
CA LYS A 354 24.55 9.65 13.37
C LYS A 354 23.20 10.16 13.85
N ASP A 355 22.61 11.06 13.06
CA ASP A 355 21.36 11.74 13.37
C ASP A 355 20.14 10.79 13.38
N LEU A 356 19.10 11.14 14.13
CA LEU A 356 17.78 10.50 14.06
C LEU A 356 16.88 11.23 13.05
N LEU A 357 15.68 10.69 12.80
CA LEU A 357 14.66 11.38 12.03
C LEU A 357 14.26 12.73 12.65
N PRO A 358 13.72 13.67 11.84
CA PRO A 358 13.14 14.91 12.34
C PRO A 358 12.06 14.70 13.40
N LEU A 359 11.89 15.71 14.26
CA LEU A 359 10.82 15.76 15.23
C LEU A 359 9.51 16.18 14.55
N LYS A 360 8.41 15.52 14.91
CA LYS A 360 7.06 15.92 14.48
C LYS A 360 6.54 17.09 15.33
N LEU A 361 6.53 18.30 14.76
CA LEU A 361 6.24 19.53 15.52
C LEU A 361 4.81 20.07 15.35
N ASP A 362 4.13 19.73 14.26
CA ASP A 362 2.79 20.22 13.91
C ASP A 362 1.68 19.50 14.67
N ILE A 363 1.66 18.16 14.62
CA ILE A 363 0.77 17.30 15.41
C ILE A 363 1.64 16.31 16.20
N PRO A 364 2.18 16.74 17.35
CA PRO A 364 3.21 16.00 18.07
C PRO A 364 2.82 14.62 18.61
N ASP A 365 1.52 14.28 18.62
CA ASP A 365 0.96 13.01 19.11
C ASP A 365 0.28 12.18 17.99
N GLU A 366 0.45 12.56 16.71
CA GLU A 366 -0.06 11.77 15.58
C GLU A 366 0.83 10.54 15.37
N GLY A 367 0.24 9.36 15.52
CA GLY A 367 0.90 8.06 15.34
C GLY A 367 1.72 7.60 16.56
N CYS A 368 1.83 8.37 17.65
CA CYS A 368 2.55 7.95 18.85
C CYS A 368 2.04 8.62 20.13
N THR A 369 2.39 8.10 21.32
CA THR A 369 1.94 8.65 22.60
C THR A 369 3.12 9.19 23.42
N ARG A 370 3.25 10.52 23.51
CA ARG A 370 4.35 11.16 24.22
C ARG A 370 4.35 10.90 25.72
N PRO A 371 5.50 10.52 26.33
CA PRO A 371 5.61 10.33 27.77
C PRO A 371 5.63 11.68 28.50
N ASN A 372 6.11 12.74 27.85
CA ASN A 372 6.13 14.11 28.34
C ASN A 372 6.19 15.10 27.16
N ARG A 373 6.04 16.40 27.43
CA ARG A 373 5.99 17.45 26.40
C ARG A 373 7.32 17.69 25.67
N SER A 374 8.43 17.18 26.20
CA SER A 374 9.79 17.42 25.67
C SER A 374 10.28 16.30 24.75
N MET A 375 9.58 15.17 24.66
CA MET A 375 9.90 14.07 23.76
C MET A 375 8.86 14.00 22.64
N TYR A 376 9.29 14.02 21.38
CA TYR A 376 8.38 14.09 20.23
C TYR A 376 8.30 12.75 19.49
N CYS A 377 7.20 12.53 18.76
CA CYS A 377 7.19 11.54 17.69
C CYS A 377 8.19 11.93 16.59
N PHE A 378 8.59 10.97 15.77
CA PHE A 378 9.40 11.21 14.57
C PHE A 378 8.53 11.52 13.35
N GLU A 379 9.12 12.24 12.40
CA GLU A 379 8.50 12.58 11.11
C GLU A 379 9.32 11.98 9.96
N ALA A 380 8.64 11.33 9.03
CA ALA A 380 9.19 10.70 7.83
C ALA A 380 8.18 10.78 6.68
N GLY A 381 8.46 10.12 5.55
CA GLY A 381 7.59 10.08 4.37
C GLY A 381 6.18 9.51 4.63
N GLU A 382 6.03 8.67 5.65
CA GLU A 382 4.76 7.99 5.96
C GLU A 382 4.35 8.17 7.43
N ILE A 383 3.04 8.27 7.68
CA ILE A 383 2.47 8.71 8.96
C ILE A 383 2.57 7.69 10.10
N ARG A 384 2.69 6.40 9.78
CA ARG A 384 2.83 5.30 10.75
C ARG A 384 4.29 5.02 11.09
N VAL A 385 5.25 5.89 10.75
CA VAL A 385 6.67 5.75 11.12
C VAL A 385 6.90 5.44 12.62
N ASN A 386 5.99 5.89 13.49
CA ASN A 386 6.05 5.66 14.94
C ASN A 386 5.17 4.51 15.45
N GLU A 387 4.48 3.76 14.57
CA GLU A 387 3.56 2.68 14.93
C GLU A 387 4.25 1.65 15.82
N GLN A 388 5.50 1.35 15.52
CA GLN A 388 6.38 0.56 16.37
C GLN A 388 7.83 1.03 16.22
N LEU A 389 8.65 0.85 17.25
CA LEU A 389 10.02 1.42 17.33
C LEU A 389 10.98 0.93 16.24
N VAL A 390 11.00 -0.37 15.94
CA VAL A 390 11.80 -1.00 14.89
C VAL A 390 11.45 -0.44 13.50
N LEU A 391 10.20 -0.05 13.25
CA LEU A 391 9.80 0.58 12.00
C LEU A 391 10.46 1.95 11.90
N THR A 392 10.42 2.74 12.99
CA THR A 392 11.18 3.99 13.08
C THR A 392 12.68 3.78 12.79
N CYS A 393 13.25 2.65 13.24
CA CYS A 393 14.64 2.31 12.90
C CYS A 393 14.85 2.15 11.39
N MET A 394 13.96 1.44 10.69
CA MET A 394 14.01 1.26 9.23
C MET A 394 13.89 2.59 8.47
N HIS A 395 12.93 3.45 8.85
CA HIS A 395 12.80 4.78 8.26
C HIS A 395 14.07 5.63 8.47
N THR A 396 14.65 5.58 9.68
CA THR A 396 15.89 6.31 9.99
C THR A 396 17.06 5.78 9.17
N LEU A 397 17.18 4.46 9.01
CA LEU A 397 18.22 3.82 8.21
C LEU A 397 18.20 4.32 6.76
N MET A 398 17.03 4.31 6.12
CA MET A 398 16.92 4.72 4.72
C MET A 398 17.04 6.23 4.52
N ALA A 399 16.63 7.05 5.50
CA ALA A 399 16.88 8.49 5.47
C ALA A 399 18.37 8.83 5.60
N ARG A 400 19.11 8.08 6.44
CA ARG A 400 20.58 8.18 6.52
C ARG A 400 21.24 7.77 5.22
N GLU A 401 20.77 6.70 4.57
CA GLU A 401 21.31 6.24 3.29
C GLU A 401 21.15 7.29 2.19
N HIS A 402 19.97 7.92 2.11
CA HIS A 402 19.77 9.04 1.20
C HIS A 402 20.79 10.17 1.42
N ASN A 403 20.98 10.60 2.67
CA ASN A 403 21.93 11.66 2.99
C ASN A 403 23.39 11.26 2.73
N ARG A 404 23.74 9.97 2.90
CA ARG A 404 25.06 9.44 2.56
C ARG A 404 25.31 9.51 1.06
N LEU A 405 24.35 9.07 0.26
CA LEU A 405 24.41 9.10 -1.21
C LEU A 405 24.46 10.53 -1.75
N ALA A 406 23.59 11.42 -1.28
CA ALA A 406 23.57 12.82 -1.71
C ALA A 406 24.91 13.54 -1.45
N LYS A 407 25.52 13.34 -0.26
CA LYS A 407 26.85 13.89 0.05
C LYS A 407 27.94 13.35 -0.88
N ALA A 408 27.91 12.05 -1.18
CA ALA A 408 28.91 11.43 -2.04
C ALA A 408 28.72 11.83 -3.51
N LEU A 409 27.49 11.94 -3.99
CA LEU A 409 27.17 12.46 -5.32
C LEU A 409 27.59 13.92 -5.49
N ALA A 410 27.47 14.76 -4.45
CA ALA A 410 27.94 16.14 -4.49
C ALA A 410 29.47 16.24 -4.64
N ILE A 411 30.22 15.26 -4.12
CA ILE A 411 31.68 15.18 -4.32
C ILE A 411 31.99 14.76 -5.76
N VAL A 412 31.26 13.78 -6.29
CA VAL A 412 31.46 13.25 -7.65
C VAL A 412 31.05 14.27 -8.71
N ASN A 413 29.96 15.01 -8.47
CA ASN A 413 29.38 16.01 -9.37
C ASN A 413 29.23 17.37 -8.66
N PRO A 414 30.32 18.14 -8.49
CA PRO A 414 30.26 19.43 -7.80
C PRO A 414 29.36 20.49 -8.48
N HIS A 415 28.99 20.27 -9.75
CA HIS A 415 28.11 21.14 -10.54
C HIS A 415 26.62 20.86 -10.34
N TRP A 416 26.25 19.77 -9.67
CA TRP A 416 24.84 19.47 -9.39
C TRP A 416 24.27 20.38 -8.32
N ASP A 417 23.04 20.87 -8.56
CA ASP A 417 22.29 21.65 -7.59
C ASP A 417 21.55 20.76 -6.56
N ASP A 418 20.87 21.39 -5.61
CA ASP A 418 20.10 20.70 -4.57
C ASP A 418 19.06 19.72 -5.14
N GLU A 419 18.38 20.10 -6.23
CA GLU A 419 17.31 19.30 -6.80
C GLU A 419 17.85 18.06 -7.51
N ILE A 420 18.91 18.20 -8.31
CA ILE A 420 19.54 17.07 -8.97
C ILE A 420 20.11 16.10 -7.93
N LEU A 421 20.81 16.60 -6.91
CA LEU A 421 21.35 15.77 -5.83
C LEU A 421 20.25 14.98 -5.11
N PHE A 422 19.15 15.66 -4.74
CA PHE A 422 18.02 15.02 -4.10
C PHE A 422 17.39 13.94 -4.98
N GLN A 423 17.09 14.24 -6.24
CA GLN A 423 16.41 13.29 -7.12
C GLN A 423 17.29 12.10 -7.50
N GLU A 424 18.60 12.29 -7.68
CA GLU A 424 19.53 11.19 -7.96
C GLU A 424 19.74 10.29 -6.73
N ALA A 425 19.92 10.88 -5.54
CA ALA A 425 19.99 10.10 -4.31
C ALA A 425 18.68 9.34 -4.07
N ARG A 426 17.52 9.98 -4.24
CA ARG A 426 16.19 9.33 -4.20
C ARG A 426 16.10 8.17 -5.20
N ARG A 427 16.53 8.37 -6.44
CA ARG A 427 16.46 7.35 -7.49
C ARG A 427 17.31 6.12 -7.15
N ILE A 428 18.51 6.31 -6.59
CA ILE A 428 19.38 5.23 -6.13
C ILE A 428 18.75 4.49 -4.94
N VAL A 429 18.29 5.20 -3.89
CA VAL A 429 17.66 4.57 -2.72
C VAL A 429 16.44 3.74 -3.11
N ILE A 430 15.60 4.23 -4.03
CA ILE A 430 14.46 3.45 -4.54
C ILE A 430 14.95 2.18 -5.22
N ALA A 431 16.00 2.26 -6.04
CA ALA A 431 16.58 1.08 -6.68
C ALA A 431 17.16 0.08 -5.66
N GLU A 432 17.77 0.56 -4.58
CA GLU A 432 18.24 -0.28 -3.47
C GLU A 432 17.08 -0.99 -2.76
N ILE A 433 15.99 -0.27 -2.46
CA ILE A 433 14.77 -0.84 -1.86
C ILE A 433 14.18 -1.92 -2.78
N GLN A 434 14.03 -1.62 -4.08
CA GLN A 434 13.54 -2.56 -5.08
C GLN A 434 14.45 -3.79 -5.17
N HIS A 435 15.76 -3.59 -5.25
CA HIS A 435 16.74 -4.66 -5.35
C HIS A 435 16.74 -5.56 -4.12
N ILE A 436 16.85 -5.00 -2.91
CA ILE A 436 16.81 -5.76 -1.65
C ILE A 436 15.49 -6.52 -1.53
N THR A 437 14.36 -5.91 -1.91
CA THR A 437 13.06 -6.59 -1.79
C THR A 437 12.98 -7.83 -2.68
N TYR A 438 13.38 -7.73 -3.95
CA TYR A 438 13.24 -8.85 -4.90
C TYR A 438 14.40 -9.86 -4.83
N ASN A 439 15.59 -9.43 -4.40
CA ASN A 439 16.78 -10.28 -4.27
C ASN A 439 16.89 -10.95 -2.88
N GLU A 440 16.54 -10.17 -1.86
CA GLU A 440 16.60 -10.40 -0.42
C GLU A 440 15.43 -11.18 0.17
N PHE A 441 14.29 -10.51 0.09
CA PHE A 441 13.11 -10.73 0.91
C PHE A 441 12.11 -11.68 0.25
N LEU A 442 11.73 -11.42 -1.00
CA LEU A 442 10.76 -12.26 -1.72
C LEU A 442 11.19 -13.73 -1.86
N PRO A 443 12.48 -14.07 -2.11
CA PRO A 443 12.90 -15.48 -2.15
C PRO A 443 12.66 -16.23 -0.85
N ILE A 444 12.82 -15.56 0.31
CA ILE A 444 12.55 -16.15 1.63
C ILE A 444 11.05 -16.45 1.78
N LEU A 445 10.21 -15.53 1.31
CA LEU A 445 8.76 -15.65 1.45
C LEU A 445 8.12 -16.63 0.49
N LEU A 446 8.55 -16.65 -0.77
CA LEU A 446 7.87 -17.32 -1.87
C LEU A 446 8.53 -18.64 -2.28
N GLY A 447 9.82 -18.80 -1.96
CA GLY A 447 10.62 -19.90 -2.50
C GLY A 447 10.91 -19.75 -4.00
N LYS A 448 11.85 -20.56 -4.49
CA LYS A 448 12.38 -20.45 -5.85
C LYS A 448 11.31 -20.67 -6.94
N ASP A 449 10.46 -21.69 -6.78
CA ASP A 449 9.50 -22.09 -7.81
C ASP A 449 8.44 -21.00 -8.06
N VAL A 450 7.96 -20.35 -7.00
CA VAL A 450 7.00 -19.24 -7.13
C VAL A 450 7.69 -18.00 -7.71
N MET A 451 8.93 -17.70 -7.29
CA MET A 451 9.71 -16.60 -7.87
C MET A 451 9.90 -16.76 -9.39
N GLU A 452 10.19 -17.97 -9.86
CA GLU A 452 10.30 -18.29 -11.29
C GLU A 452 8.96 -18.16 -12.00
N LYS A 453 7.90 -18.80 -11.48
CA LYS A 453 6.56 -18.81 -12.08
C LYS A 453 5.99 -17.41 -12.32
N PHE A 454 6.24 -16.48 -11.39
CA PHE A 454 5.72 -15.11 -11.46
C PHE A 454 6.68 -14.10 -12.09
N GLY A 455 7.85 -14.55 -12.55
CA GLY A 455 8.85 -13.69 -13.20
C GLY A 455 9.46 -12.66 -12.25
N LEU A 456 9.75 -13.06 -11.00
CA LEU A 456 10.26 -12.18 -9.94
C LEU A 456 11.78 -12.25 -9.77
N LEU A 457 12.46 -13.19 -10.43
CA LEU A 457 13.91 -13.26 -10.42
C LEU A 457 14.53 -12.06 -11.14
N LEU A 458 15.58 -11.50 -10.55
CA LEU A 458 16.32 -10.35 -11.08
C LEU A 458 17.36 -10.76 -12.11
N GLU A 459 17.71 -9.84 -13.00
CA GLU A 459 18.78 -10.05 -13.97
C GLU A 459 20.14 -9.80 -13.33
N LYS A 460 21.14 -10.61 -13.72
CA LYS A 460 22.50 -10.52 -13.14
C LYS A 460 23.41 -9.54 -13.87
N GLU A 461 23.33 -9.51 -15.20
CA GLU A 461 24.30 -8.78 -16.03
C GLU A 461 23.66 -7.88 -17.09
N LYS A 462 22.47 -8.23 -17.58
CA LYS A 462 21.77 -7.49 -18.66
C LYS A 462 20.62 -6.66 -18.11
N TYR A 463 20.06 -5.76 -18.90
CA TYR A 463 18.80 -5.11 -18.56
C TYR A 463 17.64 -6.12 -18.52
N TRP A 464 16.64 -5.83 -17.70
CA TRP A 464 15.36 -6.52 -17.74
C TRP A 464 14.38 -5.67 -18.55
N ASP A 465 13.81 -6.22 -19.61
CA ASP A 465 12.91 -5.50 -20.53
C ASP A 465 11.50 -6.10 -20.50
N GLY A 466 10.90 -6.15 -19.31
CA GLY A 466 9.58 -6.76 -19.08
C GLY A 466 8.49 -5.77 -18.66
N TYR A 467 8.71 -4.47 -18.85
CA TYR A 467 7.67 -3.46 -18.63
C TYR A 467 6.50 -3.70 -19.59
N ASP A 468 5.29 -3.66 -19.06
CA ASP A 468 4.06 -3.95 -19.78
C ASP A 468 3.01 -2.87 -19.44
N SER A 469 2.72 -1.99 -20.40
CA SER A 469 1.78 -0.89 -20.20
C SER A 469 0.33 -1.36 -20.03
N SER A 470 0.02 -2.64 -20.25
CA SER A 470 -1.29 -3.23 -19.99
C SER A 470 -1.46 -3.75 -18.55
N VAL A 471 -0.38 -3.82 -17.78
CA VAL A 471 -0.40 -4.25 -16.38
C VAL A 471 -0.69 -3.06 -15.47
N ASN A 472 -1.68 -3.22 -14.59
CA ASN A 472 -2.01 -2.22 -13.57
C ASN A 472 -1.20 -2.50 -12.28
N PRO A 473 -0.25 -1.63 -11.90
CA PRO A 473 0.51 -1.80 -10.66
C PRO A 473 -0.31 -1.45 -9.40
N GLY A 474 -1.51 -0.89 -9.51
CA GLY A 474 -2.32 -0.49 -8.35
C GLY A 474 -2.53 -1.64 -7.36
N VAL A 475 -2.47 -1.31 -6.06
CA VAL A 475 -2.48 -2.32 -4.99
C VAL A 475 -3.79 -3.11 -4.97
N ILE A 476 -3.65 -4.43 -4.90
CA ILE A 476 -4.74 -5.40 -4.80
C ILE A 476 -5.34 -5.36 -3.40
N ASP A 477 -6.66 -5.33 -3.32
CA ASP A 477 -7.43 -5.31 -2.07
C ASP A 477 -7.13 -6.52 -1.16
N ALA A 478 -7.07 -7.73 -1.73
CA ALA A 478 -6.78 -8.96 -1.02
C ALA A 478 -5.33 -9.01 -0.53
N PHE A 479 -4.40 -8.34 -1.22
CA PHE A 479 -3.04 -8.14 -0.75
C PHE A 479 -3.02 -7.23 0.47
N ALA A 480 -3.66 -6.06 0.39
CA ALA A 480 -3.63 -5.03 1.45
C ALA A 480 -4.47 -5.38 2.70
N ALA A 481 -5.63 -6.01 2.51
CA ALA A 481 -6.55 -6.32 3.61
C ALA A 481 -6.30 -7.70 4.23
N ALA A 482 -5.54 -8.59 3.56
CA ALA A 482 -5.29 -9.94 4.03
C ALA A 482 -3.86 -10.43 3.77
N ALA A 483 -3.49 -10.79 2.53
CA ALA A 483 -2.30 -11.61 2.28
C ALA A 483 -1.01 -10.99 2.81
N PHE A 484 -0.75 -9.70 2.61
CA PHE A 484 0.49 -9.06 3.06
C PHE A 484 0.53 -8.75 4.56
N ARG A 485 -0.56 -9.03 5.28
CA ARG A 485 -0.63 -9.01 6.75
C ARG A 485 -0.20 -10.33 7.37
N PHE A 486 0.39 -11.25 6.60
CA PHE A 486 0.96 -12.50 7.10
C PHE A 486 2.00 -12.27 8.21
N GLY A 487 2.76 -11.16 8.11
CA GLY A 487 3.82 -10.80 9.05
C GLY A 487 3.35 -10.61 10.49
N HIS A 488 2.04 -10.44 10.73
CA HIS A 488 1.49 -10.39 12.08
C HIS A 488 1.64 -11.72 12.84
N SER A 489 1.73 -12.86 12.14
CA SER A 489 2.03 -14.18 12.76
C SER A 489 3.48 -14.33 13.19
N LEU A 490 4.37 -13.59 12.54
CA LEU A 490 5.81 -13.66 12.82
C LEU A 490 6.21 -12.83 14.05
N LEU A 491 5.31 -11.99 14.58
CA LEU A 491 5.64 -11.03 15.63
C LEU A 491 6.08 -11.70 16.94
N PRO A 492 7.25 -11.33 17.49
CA PRO A 492 7.71 -11.87 18.76
C PRO A 492 7.00 -11.20 19.94
N THR A 493 6.93 -11.90 21.08
CA THR A 493 6.41 -11.37 22.35
C THR A 493 7.27 -10.21 22.89
N ALA A 494 8.57 -10.22 22.61
CA ALA A 494 9.49 -9.15 23.01
C ALA A 494 10.49 -8.88 21.90
N VAL A 495 10.95 -7.64 21.79
CA VAL A 495 12.04 -7.25 20.89
C VAL A 495 13.32 -7.16 21.70
N GLU A 496 14.38 -7.78 21.20
CA GLU A 496 15.67 -7.85 21.86
C GLU A 496 16.61 -6.73 21.42
N ARG A 497 17.53 -6.37 22.32
CA ARG A 497 18.67 -5.50 22.07
C ARG A 497 19.95 -6.29 22.27
N TRP A 498 20.88 -6.13 21.34
CA TRP A 498 22.13 -6.89 21.30
C TRP A 498 23.33 -5.96 21.18
N SER A 499 24.45 -6.36 21.77
CA SER A 499 25.71 -5.63 21.69
C SER A 499 26.43 -5.89 20.38
N LYS A 500 27.37 -5.00 20.01
CA LYS A 500 28.28 -5.19 18.85
C LYS A 500 29.06 -6.52 18.85
N ALA A 501 29.20 -7.15 20.01
CA ALA A 501 29.81 -8.48 20.14
C ALA A 501 28.83 -9.64 19.88
N HIS A 502 27.64 -9.35 19.33
CA HIS A 502 26.54 -10.29 19.15
C HIS A 502 26.18 -11.02 20.46
N LYS A 503 26.05 -10.26 21.55
CA LYS A 503 25.56 -10.75 22.84
C LYS A 503 24.27 -10.03 23.23
N PHE A 504 23.28 -10.79 23.67
CA PHE A 504 22.05 -10.28 24.25
C PHE A 504 22.35 -9.26 25.37
N ILE A 505 21.65 -8.12 25.36
CA ILE A 505 21.74 -7.08 26.39
C ILE A 505 20.47 -7.09 27.23
N ALA A 506 19.33 -6.93 26.57
CA ALA A 506 18.02 -6.78 27.21
C ALA A 506 16.92 -7.03 26.18
N SER A 507 15.70 -7.23 26.64
CA SER A 507 14.51 -7.24 25.79
C SER A 507 13.41 -6.35 26.37
N LYS A 508 12.46 -5.96 25.53
CA LYS A 508 11.27 -5.19 25.92
C LYS A 508 10.05 -5.79 25.23
N ARG A 509 8.94 -5.90 25.96
CA ARG A 509 7.69 -6.43 25.41
C ARG A 509 7.26 -5.61 24.20
N LEU A 510 6.73 -6.29 23.19
CA LEU A 510 6.30 -5.62 21.96
C LEU A 510 5.25 -4.53 22.25
N SER A 511 4.26 -4.79 23.13
CA SER A 511 3.24 -3.80 23.49
C SER A 511 3.78 -2.53 24.18
N ASP A 512 5.03 -2.55 24.67
CA ASP A 512 5.67 -1.37 25.27
C ASP A 512 6.58 -0.60 24.28
N LEU A 513 6.65 -1.06 23.03
CA LEU A 513 7.36 -0.44 21.91
C LEU A 513 6.41 0.12 20.84
N ILE A 514 5.17 -0.36 20.79
CA ILE A 514 4.12 0.14 19.89
C ILE A 514 3.75 1.58 20.28
N ARG A 515 3.74 2.49 19.31
CA ARG A 515 3.47 3.94 19.46
C ARG A 515 4.40 4.63 20.46
N ARG A 516 5.59 4.07 20.71
CA ARG A 516 6.55 4.52 21.73
C ARG A 516 8.02 4.42 21.24
N PRO A 517 8.46 5.29 20.32
CA PRO A 517 9.81 5.22 19.73
C PRO A 517 10.92 5.75 20.66
N TYR A 518 10.62 6.01 21.93
CA TYR A 518 11.44 6.85 22.81
C TYR A 518 12.75 6.22 23.28
N ASP A 519 12.90 4.89 23.18
CA ASP A 519 14.18 4.26 23.47
C ASP A 519 15.29 4.75 22.52
N LEU A 520 14.94 5.27 21.33
CA LEU A 520 15.88 5.84 20.36
C LEU A 520 16.52 7.15 20.83
N TYR A 521 15.96 7.83 21.83
CA TYR A 521 16.58 9.00 22.47
C TYR A 521 17.72 8.63 23.43
N ARG A 522 18.13 7.36 23.49
CA ARG A 522 19.33 6.91 24.20
C ARG A 522 20.45 6.60 23.20
N ALA A 523 21.61 7.20 23.41
CA ALA A 523 22.79 7.00 22.57
C ALA A 523 23.14 5.51 22.41
N GLY A 524 23.44 5.08 21.18
CA GLY A 524 23.80 3.70 20.84
C GLY A 524 22.63 2.71 20.72
N VAL A 525 21.45 3.01 21.26
CA VAL A 525 20.31 2.06 21.30
C VAL A 525 19.73 1.77 19.91
N PHE A 526 19.83 2.71 18.97
CA PHE A 526 19.46 2.48 17.57
C PHE A 526 20.19 1.27 16.97
N ASP A 527 21.51 1.20 17.17
CA ASP A 527 22.32 0.09 16.68
C ASP A 527 22.03 -1.20 17.45
N GLU A 528 21.81 -1.12 18.76
CA GLU A 528 21.47 -2.30 19.58
C GLU A 528 20.17 -2.99 19.11
N TYR A 529 19.18 -2.21 18.65
CA TYR A 529 17.98 -2.75 18.05
C TYR A 529 18.29 -3.41 16.69
N PHE A 530 19.07 -2.78 15.81
CA PHE A 530 19.50 -3.43 14.56
C PHE A 530 20.27 -4.73 14.79
N MET A 531 21.16 -4.76 15.80
CA MET A 531 21.80 -5.98 16.26
C MET A 531 20.76 -7.02 16.71
N GLY A 532 19.72 -6.61 17.45
CA GLY A 532 18.61 -7.49 17.83
C GLY A 532 17.86 -8.06 16.62
N LEU A 533 17.46 -7.21 15.68
CA LEU A 533 16.68 -7.61 14.50
C LEU A 533 17.35 -8.71 13.68
N MET A 534 18.68 -8.69 13.61
CA MET A 534 19.43 -9.66 12.83
C MET A 534 19.92 -10.88 13.63
N ASN A 535 19.79 -10.90 14.97
CA ASN A 535 20.18 -12.04 15.80
C ASN A 535 18.99 -12.75 16.45
N GLN A 536 17.87 -12.05 16.62
CA GLN A 536 16.65 -12.59 17.19
C GLN A 536 15.87 -13.39 16.13
N VAL A 537 15.47 -14.59 16.51
CA VAL A 537 14.54 -15.45 15.76
C VAL A 537 13.14 -14.83 15.80
N ALA A 538 12.45 -14.76 14.67
CA ALA A 538 11.04 -14.36 14.62
C ALA A 538 10.11 -15.51 15.10
N GLN A 539 8.80 -15.31 15.07
CA GLN A 539 7.85 -16.42 15.18
C GLN A 539 7.63 -17.06 13.80
N ALA A 540 7.07 -18.26 13.79
CA ALA A 540 6.77 -18.98 12.55
C ALA A 540 5.49 -18.49 11.87
N MET A 541 5.37 -18.81 10.58
CA MET A 541 4.16 -18.56 9.80
C MET A 541 3.14 -19.67 10.08
N ASP A 542 2.23 -19.43 11.01
CA ASP A 542 1.19 -20.38 11.39
C ASP A 542 -0.05 -19.68 11.96
N ASP A 543 -0.94 -20.48 12.56
CA ASP A 543 -2.17 -19.99 13.17
C ASP A 543 -1.94 -19.37 14.55
N SER A 544 -0.75 -19.44 15.18
CA SER A 544 -0.49 -18.84 16.49
C SER A 544 -0.07 -17.36 16.39
N ILE A 545 -0.62 -16.52 17.26
CA ILE A 545 -0.31 -15.08 17.28
C ILE A 545 -0.09 -14.60 18.73
N THR A 546 0.97 -13.83 18.96
CA THR A 546 1.31 -13.32 20.30
C THR A 546 0.21 -12.47 20.94
N GLN A 547 0.02 -12.63 22.26
CA GLN A 547 -0.91 -11.81 23.05
C GLN A 547 -0.57 -10.33 23.06
N GLU A 548 0.68 -9.98 22.75
CA GLU A 548 1.11 -8.58 22.67
C GLU A 548 0.34 -7.80 21.60
N VAL A 549 -0.22 -8.48 20.59
CA VAL A 549 -1.06 -7.86 19.55
C VAL A 549 -2.50 -8.38 19.51
N THR A 550 -2.84 -9.52 20.14
CA THR A 550 -4.24 -10.00 20.21
C THR A 550 -4.99 -9.51 21.46
N ASN A 551 -4.28 -9.04 22.49
CA ASN A 551 -4.87 -8.55 23.75
C ASN A 551 -4.30 -7.19 24.19
N HIS A 552 -3.14 -6.78 23.67
CA HIS A 552 -2.39 -5.60 24.12
C HIS A 552 -2.00 -4.62 23.00
N LEU A 553 -2.61 -4.73 21.80
CA LEU A 553 -2.36 -3.79 20.70
C LEU A 553 -2.72 -2.35 21.13
N PHE A 554 -1.84 -1.39 20.88
CA PHE A 554 -2.03 0.02 21.26
C PHE A 554 -2.43 0.24 22.74
N LYS A 555 -2.02 -0.66 23.64
CA LYS A 555 -2.27 -0.56 25.08
C LYS A 555 -1.84 0.82 25.61
N LYS A 556 -2.79 1.57 26.16
CA LYS A 556 -2.56 2.89 26.75
C LYS A 556 -1.59 2.77 27.95
N ALA A 557 -0.85 3.85 28.24
CA ALA A 557 0.04 3.88 29.38
C ALA A 557 -0.73 3.60 30.68
N GLY A 558 -0.26 2.63 31.48
CA GLY A 558 -0.92 2.18 32.71
C GLY A 558 -2.14 1.26 32.53
N ALA A 559 -2.63 1.05 31.29
CA ALA A 559 -3.71 0.13 31.02
C ALA A 559 -3.24 -1.34 31.07
N LYS A 560 -4.15 -2.25 31.43
CA LYS A 560 -3.90 -3.70 31.50
C LYS A 560 -4.32 -4.46 30.23
N PHE A 561 -5.02 -3.79 29.31
CA PHE A 561 -5.49 -4.35 28.05
C PHE A 561 -5.33 -3.32 26.94
N GLY A 562 -5.35 -3.82 25.70
CA GLY A 562 -5.41 -3.02 24.48
C GLY A 562 -6.43 -3.62 23.52
N LEU A 563 -6.21 -3.41 22.22
CA LEU A 563 -7.01 -3.94 21.14
C LEU A 563 -6.49 -5.31 20.67
N ASP A 564 -7.17 -5.87 19.67
CA ASP A 564 -6.86 -7.15 19.04
C ASP A 564 -6.65 -6.99 17.53
N LEU A 565 -5.40 -7.12 17.09
CA LEU A 565 -4.98 -6.97 15.70
C LEU A 565 -5.61 -8.02 14.77
N VAL A 566 -5.78 -9.25 15.24
CA VAL A 566 -6.35 -10.36 14.46
C VAL A 566 -7.84 -10.10 14.23
N SER A 567 -8.54 -9.67 15.28
CA SER A 567 -9.93 -9.24 15.15
C SER A 567 -10.09 -8.09 14.14
N PHE A 568 -9.17 -7.13 14.14
CA PHE A 568 -9.13 -6.04 13.15
C PHE A 568 -8.90 -6.55 11.72
N ASN A 569 -8.01 -7.52 11.52
CA ASN A 569 -7.78 -8.12 10.20
C ASN A 569 -9.08 -8.75 9.65
N MET A 570 -9.84 -9.48 10.49
CA MET A 570 -11.05 -10.15 10.03
C MET A 570 -12.14 -9.14 9.73
N GLN A 571 -12.33 -8.17 10.63
CA GLN A 571 -13.32 -7.11 10.47
C GLN A 571 -13.04 -6.26 9.22
N ARG A 572 -11.76 -5.93 8.96
CA ARG A 572 -11.33 -5.21 7.76
C ARG A 572 -11.57 -5.99 6.49
N GLY A 573 -11.25 -7.29 6.45
CA GLY A 573 -11.55 -8.14 5.30
C GLY A 573 -13.05 -8.20 4.96
N ARG A 574 -13.89 -8.36 5.99
CA ARG A 574 -15.36 -8.44 5.82
C ARG A 574 -15.98 -7.13 5.35
N GLU A 575 -15.52 -5.98 5.87
CA GLU A 575 -16.06 -4.67 5.49
C GLU A 575 -15.54 -4.17 4.14
N PHE A 576 -14.37 -4.65 3.71
CA PHE A 576 -13.86 -4.50 2.34
C PHE A 576 -14.65 -5.35 1.32
N GLY A 577 -15.43 -6.32 1.79
CA GLY A 577 -16.06 -7.31 0.92
C GLY A 577 -15.02 -8.22 0.25
N ILE A 578 -13.94 -8.56 0.95
CA ILE A 578 -12.96 -9.55 0.45
C ILE A 578 -13.67 -10.91 0.37
N PRO A 579 -13.64 -11.60 -0.79
CA PRO A 579 -14.13 -12.96 -0.90
C PRO A 579 -13.46 -13.93 0.08
N SER A 580 -14.10 -15.05 0.35
CA SER A 580 -13.60 -16.01 1.34
C SER A 580 -12.27 -16.66 0.93
N TYR A 581 -11.63 -17.33 1.90
CA TYR A 581 -10.43 -18.11 1.67
C TYR A 581 -10.60 -19.14 0.53
N MET A 582 -11.77 -19.80 0.43
CA MET A 582 -12.03 -20.78 -0.64
C MET A 582 -12.06 -20.14 -2.03
N GLU A 583 -12.62 -18.94 -2.18
CA GLU A 583 -12.66 -18.24 -3.48
C GLU A 583 -11.24 -17.92 -3.98
N PHE A 584 -10.34 -17.54 -3.07
CA PHE A 584 -8.95 -17.27 -3.45
C PHE A 584 -8.13 -18.54 -3.69
N ARG A 585 -8.42 -19.65 -2.99
CA ARG A 585 -7.84 -20.95 -3.34
C ARG A 585 -8.19 -21.32 -4.78
N LYS A 586 -9.47 -21.22 -5.14
CA LYS A 586 -9.95 -21.46 -6.51
C LYS A 586 -9.26 -20.54 -7.52
N TYR A 587 -9.18 -19.24 -7.24
CA TYR A 587 -8.46 -18.28 -8.10
C TYR A 587 -7.00 -18.67 -8.33
N CYS A 588 -6.33 -19.16 -7.28
CA CYS A 588 -4.95 -19.62 -7.35
C CYS A 588 -4.79 -21.05 -7.93
N GLY A 589 -5.87 -21.68 -8.40
CA GLY A 589 -5.86 -23.02 -8.98
C GLY A 589 -5.70 -24.15 -7.97
N LEU A 590 -6.02 -23.89 -6.70
CA LEU A 590 -5.97 -24.87 -5.62
C LEU A 590 -7.33 -25.56 -5.43
N PRO A 591 -7.36 -26.80 -4.90
CA PRO A 591 -8.62 -27.50 -4.62
C PRO A 591 -9.49 -26.74 -3.61
N GLU A 592 -10.78 -26.66 -3.91
CA GLU A 592 -11.83 -26.21 -2.99
C GLU A 592 -12.14 -27.32 -1.96
N ALA A 593 -12.76 -26.92 -0.85
CA ALA A 593 -13.25 -27.83 0.18
C ALA A 593 -14.73 -27.54 0.47
N ASN A 594 -15.57 -28.57 0.38
CA ASN A 594 -16.99 -28.52 0.75
C ASN A 594 -17.23 -28.96 2.20
N VAL A 595 -16.30 -29.71 2.77
CA VAL A 595 -16.30 -30.08 4.19
C VAL A 595 -14.92 -29.82 4.79
N PHE A 596 -14.85 -29.55 6.10
CA PHE A 596 -13.58 -29.17 6.75
C PHE A 596 -12.49 -30.25 6.60
N ASP A 597 -12.85 -31.53 6.64
CA ASP A 597 -11.89 -32.64 6.54
C ASP A 597 -11.12 -32.65 5.20
N GLU A 598 -11.65 -32.04 4.14
CA GLU A 598 -10.95 -31.89 2.85
C GLU A 598 -9.76 -30.89 2.93
N LEU A 599 -9.66 -30.12 4.02
CA LEU A 599 -8.51 -29.25 4.28
C LEU A 599 -7.34 -29.97 4.98
N PHE A 600 -7.51 -31.24 5.38
CA PHE A 600 -6.39 -32.02 5.92
C PHE A 600 -5.25 -32.12 4.91
N GLY A 601 -4.02 -31.93 5.39
CA GLY A 601 -2.83 -31.86 4.55
C GLY A 601 -2.53 -30.45 4.02
N SER A 602 -3.54 -29.59 3.82
CA SER A 602 -3.32 -28.17 3.48
C SER A 602 -2.95 -27.33 4.70
N MET A 603 -3.47 -27.71 5.88
CA MET A 603 -3.20 -27.06 7.17
C MET A 603 -3.07 -28.12 8.29
N PRO A 604 -2.62 -27.78 9.51
CA PRO A 604 -2.60 -28.72 10.63
C PRO A 604 -4.00 -29.25 10.98
N ASN A 605 -4.09 -30.54 11.33
CA ASN A 605 -5.38 -31.19 11.58
C ASN A 605 -6.13 -30.58 12.77
N GLU A 606 -5.40 -30.07 13.76
CA GLU A 606 -5.99 -29.37 14.90
C GLU A 606 -6.64 -28.06 14.47
N THR A 607 -5.97 -27.28 13.61
CA THR A 607 -6.52 -26.05 13.02
C THR A 607 -7.81 -26.32 12.24
N VAL A 608 -7.84 -27.37 11.40
CA VAL A 608 -9.07 -27.78 10.69
C VAL A 608 -10.22 -28.06 11.67
N ARG A 609 -9.93 -28.82 12.74
CA ARG A 609 -10.93 -29.14 13.77
C ARG A 609 -11.42 -27.89 14.48
N ARG A 610 -10.53 -26.97 14.86
CA ARG A 610 -10.90 -25.69 15.49
C ARG A 610 -11.81 -24.88 14.56
N TYR A 611 -11.50 -24.79 13.26
CA TYR A 611 -12.40 -24.12 12.30
C TYR A 611 -13.80 -24.70 12.28
N SER A 612 -13.93 -26.03 12.29
CA SER A 612 -15.24 -26.70 12.30
C SER A 612 -16.08 -26.42 13.55
N THR A 613 -15.48 -25.91 14.62
CA THR A 613 -16.20 -25.54 15.85
C THR A 613 -16.85 -24.16 15.79
N ILE A 614 -16.38 -23.27 14.91
CA ILE A 614 -16.84 -21.88 14.85
C ILE A 614 -17.45 -21.49 13.51
N PHE A 615 -16.97 -22.03 12.38
CA PHE A 615 -17.53 -21.73 11.07
C PHE A 615 -18.51 -22.83 10.64
N GLU A 616 -19.60 -22.42 9.99
CA GLU A 616 -20.63 -23.36 9.53
C GLU A 616 -20.20 -24.13 8.29
N HIS A 617 -19.37 -23.51 7.45
CA HIS A 617 -18.86 -24.10 6.21
C HIS A 617 -17.42 -23.63 5.91
N PRO A 618 -16.56 -24.43 5.25
CA PRO A 618 -15.20 -24.00 4.87
C PRO A 618 -15.16 -22.70 4.04
N ALA A 619 -16.17 -22.49 3.20
CA ALA A 619 -16.33 -21.26 2.40
C ALA A 619 -16.67 -20.00 3.23
N ASP A 620 -16.90 -20.14 4.54
CA ASP A 620 -17.10 -19.00 5.43
C ASP A 620 -15.78 -18.43 5.98
N VAL A 621 -14.69 -19.22 5.93
CA VAL A 621 -13.38 -18.85 6.50
C VAL A 621 -12.87 -17.57 5.84
N ASP A 622 -12.52 -16.58 6.68
CA ASP A 622 -11.94 -15.32 6.24
C ASP A 622 -10.57 -15.55 5.60
N LEU A 623 -10.28 -14.86 4.48
CA LEU A 623 -9.06 -15.04 3.70
C LEU A 623 -7.79 -14.97 4.56
N TRP A 624 -7.71 -14.00 5.47
CA TRP A 624 -6.51 -13.84 6.30
C TRP A 624 -6.31 -15.03 7.22
N SER A 625 -7.35 -15.45 7.96
CA SER A 625 -7.25 -16.58 8.90
C SER A 625 -6.89 -17.88 8.17
N GLY A 626 -7.58 -18.16 7.06
CA GLY A 626 -7.31 -19.37 6.28
C GLY A 626 -5.90 -19.39 5.68
N GLY A 627 -5.44 -18.26 5.13
CA GLY A 627 -4.13 -18.17 4.49
C GLY A 627 -2.94 -18.22 5.46
N VAL A 628 -3.06 -17.67 6.67
CA VAL A 628 -1.99 -17.81 7.69
C VAL A 628 -1.87 -19.23 8.23
N SER A 629 -2.97 -19.99 8.16
CA SER A 629 -3.05 -21.36 8.68
C SER A 629 -2.55 -22.43 7.70
N GLU A 630 -2.26 -22.05 6.45
CA GLU A 630 -1.74 -22.99 5.45
C GLU A 630 -0.33 -23.46 5.78
N ARG A 631 -0.03 -24.72 5.47
CA ARG A 631 1.35 -25.22 5.52
C ARG A 631 2.21 -24.48 4.48
N PRO A 632 3.42 -24.04 4.85
CA PRO A 632 4.34 -23.41 3.91
C PRO A 632 4.70 -24.31 2.73
N LEU A 633 4.91 -23.69 1.56
CA LEU A 633 5.51 -24.36 0.41
C LEU A 633 6.98 -24.76 0.69
N PRO A 634 7.54 -25.76 -0.01
CA PRO A 634 8.95 -26.11 0.14
C PRO A 634 9.87 -24.91 -0.14
N GLY A 635 10.77 -24.60 0.81
CA GLY A 635 11.70 -23.47 0.69
C GLY A 635 11.05 -22.08 0.76
N SER A 636 9.80 -22.00 1.22
CA SER A 636 8.99 -20.79 1.35
C SER A 636 8.55 -20.62 2.81
N MET A 637 8.35 -19.39 3.26
CA MET A 637 7.65 -19.12 4.52
C MET A 637 6.13 -19.19 4.35
N LEU A 638 5.61 -18.97 3.15
CA LEU A 638 4.18 -18.82 2.89
C LEU A 638 3.55 -20.12 2.37
N GLY A 639 2.28 -20.31 2.75
CA GLY A 639 1.38 -21.27 2.12
C GLY A 639 0.98 -20.86 0.69
N PRO A 640 0.42 -21.79 -0.10
CA PRO A 640 0.19 -21.61 -1.52
C PRO A 640 -0.76 -20.45 -1.88
N THR A 641 -1.80 -20.18 -1.08
CA THR A 641 -2.75 -19.11 -1.36
C THR A 641 -2.09 -17.74 -1.18
N PHE A 642 -1.40 -17.52 -0.07
CA PHE A 642 -0.70 -16.26 0.16
C PHE A 642 0.50 -16.07 -0.78
N ALA A 643 1.24 -17.14 -1.09
CA ALA A 643 2.32 -17.08 -2.07
C ALA A 643 1.79 -16.61 -3.45
N CYS A 644 0.66 -17.14 -3.91
CA CYS A 644 -0.01 -16.73 -5.14
C CYS A 644 -0.39 -15.24 -5.13
N LEU A 645 -1.07 -14.76 -4.08
CA LEU A 645 -1.54 -13.37 -4.00
C LEU A 645 -0.40 -12.37 -3.86
N ILE A 646 0.58 -12.67 -3.01
CA ILE A 646 1.76 -11.81 -2.80
C ILE A 646 2.60 -11.77 -4.08
N ALA A 647 2.89 -12.91 -4.70
CA ALA A 647 3.65 -12.95 -5.95
C ALA A 647 2.93 -12.22 -7.10
N THR A 648 1.60 -12.27 -7.15
CA THR A 648 0.79 -11.50 -8.12
C THR A 648 0.99 -10.01 -7.94
N GLN A 649 0.88 -9.49 -6.71
CA GLN A 649 1.09 -8.05 -6.45
C GLN A 649 2.50 -7.59 -6.83
N PHE A 650 3.53 -8.31 -6.39
CA PHE A 650 4.92 -7.94 -6.73
C PHE A 650 5.18 -8.06 -8.23
N SER A 651 4.61 -9.06 -8.92
CA SER A 651 4.72 -9.18 -10.38
C SER A 651 4.07 -7.97 -11.08
N HIS A 652 2.89 -7.53 -10.61
CA HIS A 652 2.21 -6.34 -11.14
C HIS A 652 3.00 -5.06 -10.88
N SER A 653 3.57 -4.88 -9.69
CA SER A 653 4.37 -3.70 -9.37
C SER A 653 5.66 -3.63 -10.19
N ARG A 654 6.34 -4.77 -10.43
CA ARG A 654 7.53 -4.81 -11.29
C ARG A 654 7.19 -4.52 -12.76
N ARG A 655 6.19 -5.22 -13.31
CA ARG A 655 5.81 -5.13 -14.74
C ARG A 655 5.06 -3.86 -15.09
N GLY A 656 4.29 -3.30 -14.17
CA GLY A 656 3.53 -2.07 -14.36
C GLY A 656 4.31 -0.79 -14.03
N ASP A 657 5.52 -0.89 -13.48
CA ASP A 657 6.36 0.26 -13.14
C ASP A 657 7.31 0.64 -14.29
N ARG A 658 7.01 1.73 -15.01
CA ARG A 658 7.87 2.21 -16.10
C ARG A 658 9.23 2.74 -15.65
N PHE A 659 9.46 2.92 -14.36
CA PHE A 659 10.78 3.29 -13.86
C PHE A 659 11.45 2.19 -13.05
N TRP A 660 10.98 0.94 -13.14
CA TRP A 660 11.66 -0.22 -12.57
C TRP A 660 13.17 -0.17 -12.87
N TYR A 661 14.00 -0.36 -11.84
CA TYR A 661 15.41 0.05 -11.89
C TYR A 661 16.26 -0.70 -12.95
N GLU A 662 15.82 -1.87 -13.42
CA GLU A 662 16.53 -2.67 -14.44
C GLU A 662 16.13 -2.35 -15.89
N LEU A 663 15.16 -1.44 -16.11
CA LEU A 663 14.62 -1.18 -17.44
C LEU A 663 15.63 -0.46 -18.35
N PRO A 664 15.76 -0.88 -19.62
CA PRO A 664 16.50 -0.13 -20.63
C PRO A 664 15.62 0.96 -21.27
N ASN A 665 16.24 1.90 -22.00
CA ASN A 665 15.57 2.81 -22.93
C ASN A 665 14.46 3.72 -22.34
N GLN A 666 14.43 3.91 -21.02
CA GLN A 666 13.57 4.88 -20.35
C GLN A 666 14.36 6.16 -20.06
N PRO A 667 13.72 7.34 -20.02
CA PRO A 667 14.38 8.56 -19.54
C PRO A 667 14.99 8.39 -18.13
N SER A 668 14.44 7.48 -17.33
CA SER A 668 14.86 7.16 -15.97
C SER A 668 15.91 6.06 -15.86
N SER A 669 16.22 5.35 -16.96
CA SER A 669 17.11 4.19 -16.95
C SER A 669 18.48 4.54 -16.36
N PHE A 670 19.00 3.61 -15.56
CA PHE A 670 20.41 3.60 -15.20
C PHE A 670 21.24 3.11 -16.39
N THR A 671 22.49 3.57 -16.49
CA THR A 671 23.45 2.92 -17.41
C THR A 671 23.79 1.53 -16.90
N LEU A 672 24.38 0.68 -17.75
CA LEU A 672 24.72 -0.68 -17.34
C LEU A 672 25.79 -0.69 -16.24
N GLU A 673 26.72 0.27 -16.26
CA GLU A 673 27.71 0.44 -15.21
C GLU A 673 27.04 0.80 -13.88
N GLN A 674 26.11 1.76 -13.89
CA GLN A 674 25.32 2.14 -12.71
C GLN A 674 24.48 0.96 -12.18
N LEU A 675 23.83 0.23 -13.07
CA LEU A 675 23.00 -0.92 -12.71
C LEU A 675 23.82 -2.04 -12.07
N ASN A 676 25.03 -2.29 -12.58
CA ASN A 676 25.95 -3.26 -11.99
C ASN A 676 26.44 -2.85 -10.61
N GLU A 677 26.52 -1.55 -10.31
CA GLU A 677 26.80 -1.07 -8.96
C GLU A 677 25.59 -1.27 -8.02
N ILE A 678 24.37 -0.96 -8.47
CA ILE A 678 23.12 -1.19 -7.69
C ILE A 678 22.94 -2.68 -7.35
N ARG A 679 23.28 -3.58 -8.27
CA ARG A 679 23.19 -5.04 -8.05
C ARG A 679 24.12 -5.58 -6.96
N LYS A 680 25.10 -4.80 -6.52
CA LYS A 680 25.97 -5.16 -5.39
C LYS A 680 25.30 -4.89 -4.05
N THR A 681 24.25 -4.06 -4.02
CA THR A 681 23.59 -3.65 -2.78
C THR A 681 23.05 -4.87 -2.03
N LYS A 682 23.35 -4.89 -0.74
CA LYS A 682 22.80 -5.84 0.24
C LYS A 682 22.25 -5.07 1.42
N LEU A 683 21.22 -5.59 2.09
CA LEU A 683 20.73 -4.96 3.31
C LEU A 683 21.84 -4.84 4.36
N ALA A 684 22.72 -5.84 4.44
CA ALA A 684 23.89 -5.81 5.32
C ALA A 684 24.81 -4.60 5.07
N ARG A 685 25.03 -4.23 3.80
CA ARG A 685 25.85 -3.07 3.42
C ARG A 685 25.19 -1.77 3.86
N VAL A 686 23.90 -1.61 3.57
CA VAL A 686 23.12 -0.42 3.98
C VAL A 686 23.14 -0.27 5.51
N ILE A 687 22.99 -1.36 6.26
CA ILE A 687 23.10 -1.36 7.73
C ILE A 687 24.50 -0.91 8.17
N CYS A 688 25.57 -1.50 7.62
CA CYS A 688 26.94 -1.14 7.98
C CYS A 688 27.27 0.34 7.69
N ASP A 689 26.76 0.91 6.59
CA ASP A 689 27.04 2.30 6.22
C ASP A 689 26.28 3.33 7.09
N ASN A 690 25.15 2.93 7.67
CA ASN A 690 24.20 3.84 8.32
C ASN A 690 24.00 3.59 9.82
N THR A 691 24.79 2.70 10.41
CA THR A 691 24.89 2.45 11.87
C THR A 691 26.29 2.83 12.38
N ASP A 692 26.46 3.00 13.69
CA ASP A 692 27.69 3.55 14.29
C ASP A 692 28.61 2.50 14.93
N LEU A 693 28.03 1.44 15.51
CA LEU A 693 28.69 0.46 16.37
C LEU A 693 28.79 -0.94 15.75
N ILE A 694 28.19 -1.16 14.58
CA ILE A 694 28.13 -2.48 13.94
C ILE A 694 29.41 -2.70 13.12
N ASP A 695 30.32 -3.51 13.66
CA ASP A 695 31.60 -3.83 13.01
C ASP A 695 31.54 -5.12 12.17
N SER A 696 30.61 -6.03 12.49
CA SER A 696 30.38 -7.29 11.78
C SER A 696 28.90 -7.62 11.65
N ILE A 697 28.52 -8.26 10.53
CA ILE A 697 27.15 -8.60 10.19
C ILE A 697 27.13 -9.84 9.30
N GLN A 698 26.10 -10.67 9.38
CA GLN A 698 25.90 -11.73 8.39
C GLN A 698 25.53 -11.18 7.00
N ILE A 699 25.83 -11.93 5.94
CA ILE A 699 25.63 -11.47 4.56
C ILE A 699 24.15 -11.17 4.29
N TYR A 700 23.24 -11.99 4.83
CA TYR A 700 21.79 -11.84 4.70
C TYR A 700 21.15 -11.64 6.08
N PRO A 701 20.89 -10.39 6.51
CA PRO A 701 20.41 -10.08 7.86
C PRO A 701 19.01 -10.63 8.19
N MET A 702 18.22 -10.96 7.18
CA MET A 702 16.89 -11.57 7.27
C MET A 702 16.92 -13.08 7.60
N VAL A 703 18.10 -13.70 7.50
CA VAL A 703 18.30 -15.12 7.81
C VAL A 703 19.25 -15.21 9.00
N LEU A 704 19.04 -16.20 9.85
CA LEU A 704 19.91 -16.43 11.00
C LEU A 704 21.37 -16.62 10.56
N PRO A 705 22.33 -16.19 11.38
CA PRO A 705 23.74 -16.33 11.08
C PRO A 705 24.14 -17.81 11.14
N ASP A 706 24.92 -18.25 10.16
CA ASP A 706 25.47 -19.60 10.08
C ASP A 706 26.91 -19.55 9.60
N HIS A 707 27.79 -20.40 10.13
CA HIS A 707 29.22 -20.31 9.83
C HIS A 707 29.59 -20.65 8.37
N GLU A 708 28.77 -21.42 7.67
CA GLU A 708 29.03 -21.89 6.31
C GLU A 708 28.18 -21.13 5.28
N ILE A 709 26.86 -21.03 5.51
CA ILE A 709 25.92 -20.51 4.50
C ILE A 709 25.57 -19.03 4.66
N ASN A 710 25.70 -18.47 5.86
CA ASN A 710 25.41 -17.05 6.13
C ASN A 710 26.38 -16.46 7.18
N PRO A 711 27.70 -16.48 6.90
CA PRO A 711 28.71 -16.14 7.89
C PRO A 711 28.65 -14.65 8.24
N ARG A 712 28.98 -14.35 9.49
CA ARG A 712 29.26 -12.97 9.92
C ARG A 712 30.59 -12.53 9.33
N VAL A 713 30.57 -11.42 8.61
CA VAL A 713 31.74 -10.83 7.97
C VAL A 713 31.96 -9.41 8.50
N PRO A 714 33.21 -8.91 8.52
CA PRO A 714 33.47 -7.53 8.88
C PRO A 714 32.80 -6.57 7.90
N CYS A 715 32.19 -5.49 8.40
CA CYS A 715 31.57 -4.45 7.57
C CYS A 715 32.55 -3.79 6.59
N ARG A 716 33.86 -3.79 6.88
CA ARG A 716 34.91 -3.24 5.99
C ARG A 716 35.56 -4.28 5.08
N SER A 717 35.06 -5.51 5.06
CA SER A 717 35.57 -6.56 4.18
C SER A 717 35.13 -6.33 2.73
N GLY A 718 35.89 -6.85 1.77
CA GLY A 718 35.51 -6.84 0.35
C GLY A 718 34.30 -7.71 -0.01
N ILE A 719 33.74 -8.44 0.96
CA ILE A 719 32.54 -9.29 0.78
C ILE A 719 31.27 -8.45 0.72
N LEU A 720 31.25 -7.29 1.42
CA LEU A 720 30.16 -6.33 1.43
C LEU A 720 30.61 -5.04 0.73
N PRO A 721 30.78 -5.05 -0.61
CA PRO A 721 31.24 -3.88 -1.36
C PRO A 721 30.23 -2.73 -1.26
N SER A 722 30.73 -1.51 -1.16
CA SER A 722 29.92 -0.30 -1.32
C SER A 722 29.69 -0.02 -2.80
N ILE A 723 28.61 0.71 -3.10
CA ILE A 723 28.30 1.21 -4.44
C ILE A 723 29.40 2.18 -4.91
N ASP A 724 29.96 1.96 -6.11
CA ASP A 724 30.92 2.90 -6.70
C ASP A 724 30.19 4.05 -7.41
N LEU A 725 30.07 5.19 -6.71
CA LEU A 725 29.39 6.36 -7.23
C LEU A 725 30.18 7.09 -8.33
N SER A 726 31.42 6.70 -8.63
CA SER A 726 32.14 7.25 -9.80
C SER A 726 31.40 6.96 -11.11
N LYS A 727 30.50 5.96 -11.13
CA LYS A 727 29.65 5.62 -12.28
C LYS A 727 28.51 6.60 -12.53
N TRP A 728 28.32 7.56 -11.62
CA TRP A 728 27.40 8.70 -11.77
C TRP A 728 28.13 10.00 -12.15
N ALA A 729 29.45 9.96 -12.36
CA ALA A 729 30.20 11.15 -12.75
C ALA A 729 29.77 11.68 -14.12
N GLU A 730 29.36 12.95 -14.16
CA GLU A 730 29.13 13.71 -15.38
C GLU A 730 30.36 14.56 -15.65
N PHE A 731 31.07 14.24 -16.74
CA PHE A 731 32.13 15.10 -17.22
C PHE A 731 31.52 16.20 -18.08
N PRO A 732 31.83 17.49 -17.84
CA PRO A 732 31.42 18.52 -18.77
C PRO A 732 31.95 18.13 -20.15
N ALA A 733 31.06 18.04 -21.14
CA ALA A 733 31.48 17.89 -22.52
C ALA A 733 32.45 19.04 -22.78
N THR A 734 33.74 18.72 -22.92
CA THR A 734 34.77 19.72 -23.21
C THR A 734 34.25 20.61 -24.33
N SER A 735 34.38 21.92 -24.16
CA SER A 735 34.00 22.97 -25.12
C SER A 735 34.52 22.78 -26.55
N HIS A 736 35.31 21.73 -26.80
CA HIS A 736 35.68 21.25 -28.12
C HIS A 736 34.54 20.53 -28.87
N ALA A 737 33.56 19.91 -28.22
CA ALA A 737 32.44 19.26 -28.92
C ALA A 737 31.50 20.27 -29.61
N SER A 738 31.37 21.47 -29.05
CA SER A 738 30.67 22.60 -29.66
C SER A 738 31.42 23.21 -30.85
N GLN A 739 32.74 22.99 -30.98
CA GLN A 739 33.51 23.43 -32.14
C GLN A 739 33.42 22.46 -33.32
N TYR A 740 33.14 21.17 -33.09
CA TYR A 740 32.93 20.22 -34.19
C TYR A 740 31.53 20.30 -34.82
N ARG A 741 30.49 20.72 -34.08
CA ARG A 741 29.18 21.03 -34.69
C ARG A 741 29.18 22.27 -35.57
N TRP A 742 30.11 23.20 -35.37
CA TRP A 742 30.25 24.40 -36.20
C TRP A 742 30.86 24.13 -37.59
N VAL A 743 31.55 22.98 -37.75
CA VAL A 743 32.21 22.61 -39.02
C VAL A 743 31.25 21.83 -39.95
N GLU A 744 30.23 21.16 -39.42
CA GLU A 744 29.20 20.48 -40.23
C GLU A 744 28.20 21.46 -40.86
N GLU A 745 27.99 22.64 -40.28
CA GLU A 745 27.05 23.65 -40.80
C GLU A 745 27.66 24.65 -41.80
N HIS A 746 29.00 24.64 -42.00
CA HIS A 746 29.69 25.56 -42.91
C HIS A 746 30.80 24.86 -43.71
N PRO A 747 30.52 24.30 -44.91
CA PRO A 747 31.52 23.63 -45.72
C PRO A 747 32.46 24.64 -46.37
N VAL A 748 33.69 24.75 -45.86
CA VAL A 748 34.79 25.42 -46.56
C VAL A 748 35.28 24.50 -47.69
N LYS A 749 35.42 25.06 -48.90
CA LYS A 749 35.79 24.35 -50.12
C LYS A 749 37.12 23.59 -49.99
N PRO A 750 37.26 22.42 -50.65
CA PRO A 750 38.45 21.58 -50.54
C PRO A 750 39.59 22.15 -51.39
N GLY A 751 40.72 22.40 -50.73
CA GLY A 751 41.99 22.70 -51.39
C GLY A 751 43.12 22.14 -50.56
N LEU A 752 43.70 21.03 -51.04
CA LEU A 752 45.03 20.50 -50.77
C LEU A 752 45.50 20.52 -49.31
N VAL A 753 45.66 19.33 -48.71
CA VAL A 753 46.97 18.77 -48.35
C VAL A 753 46.74 17.39 -47.72
N GLN A 754 47.51 16.47 -48.27
CA GLN A 754 47.70 15.08 -47.89
C GLN A 754 48.71 15.05 -46.74
N GLU A 755 48.46 14.32 -45.64
CA GLU A 755 49.48 13.48 -44.97
C GLU A 755 49.01 12.84 -43.65
N HIS A 756 49.35 11.56 -43.56
CA HIS A 756 49.48 10.62 -42.44
C HIS A 756 49.19 11.09 -41.00
N TYR A 757 48.24 10.39 -40.38
CA TYR A 757 48.04 10.35 -38.93
C TYR A 757 48.83 9.17 -38.35
N ASP A 758 49.93 9.45 -37.64
CA ASP A 758 50.72 8.43 -36.93
C ASP A 758 50.28 8.34 -35.46
N ARG A 759 49.86 7.16 -35.04
CA ARG A 759 49.18 6.88 -33.76
C ARG A 759 50.13 6.82 -32.57
N GLU A 760 51.45 6.88 -32.78
CA GLU A 760 52.45 6.83 -31.71
C GLU A 760 52.76 8.20 -31.06
N GLN A 761 52.45 9.33 -31.71
CA GLN A 761 52.83 10.64 -31.18
C GLN A 761 51.86 11.13 -30.08
N ALA A 762 50.61 10.67 -30.08
CA ALA A 762 49.62 11.00 -29.05
C ALA A 762 49.93 10.36 -27.68
N TYR A 763 50.60 9.21 -27.67
CA TYR A 763 50.99 8.55 -26.41
C TYR A 763 52.20 9.20 -25.73
N ARG A 764 53.11 9.85 -26.47
CA ARG A 764 54.24 10.58 -25.86
C ARG A 764 53.82 11.84 -25.12
N ILE A 765 52.85 12.59 -25.65
CA ILE A 765 52.35 13.84 -25.03
C ILE A 765 51.61 13.56 -23.71
N PHE A 766 51.01 12.38 -23.58
CA PHE A 766 50.33 11.96 -22.34
C PHE A 766 51.31 11.59 -21.22
N PHE A 767 52.49 11.02 -21.54
CA PHE A 767 53.49 10.61 -20.54
C PHE A 767 54.49 11.70 -20.17
N GLU A 768 54.70 12.73 -20.98
CA GLU A 768 55.57 13.86 -20.61
C GLU A 768 54.92 14.79 -19.56
N ASN A 769 53.57 14.89 -19.53
CA ASN A 769 52.86 15.74 -18.56
C ASN A 769 52.77 15.19 -17.12
N ILE A 770 53.16 13.93 -16.88
CA ILE A 770 53.19 13.36 -15.52
C ILE A 770 54.47 13.75 -14.76
N ASN A 771 55.56 14.08 -15.48
CA ASN A 771 56.81 14.48 -14.85
C ASN A 771 56.85 15.96 -14.47
N ASP A 772 56.12 16.83 -15.16
CA ASP A 772 56.11 18.27 -14.86
C ASP A 772 55.24 18.65 -13.65
N ILE A 773 54.23 17.85 -13.31
CA ILE A 773 53.39 18.07 -12.10
C ILE A 773 54.16 17.75 -10.81
N ALA A 774 55.12 16.81 -10.85
CA ALA A 774 55.98 16.51 -9.71
C ALA A 774 56.98 17.64 -9.40
N SER A 775 57.36 18.46 -10.39
CA SER A 775 58.24 19.62 -10.18
C SER A 775 57.50 20.82 -9.55
N TYR A 776 56.19 20.95 -9.79
CA TYR A 776 55.38 22.06 -9.30
C TYR A 776 54.95 21.91 -7.82
N LEU A 777 54.96 20.68 -7.28
CA LEU A 777 54.52 20.37 -5.90
C LEU A 777 55.65 20.15 -4.88
N GLY A 778 56.92 20.25 -5.27
CA GLY A 778 58.04 20.32 -4.32
C GLY A 778 58.26 19.10 -3.41
N ILE A 779 57.76 17.91 -3.77
CA ILE A 779 57.95 16.68 -2.99
C ILE A 779 59.20 15.95 -3.49
N THR A 780 60.32 16.11 -2.78
CA THR A 780 61.51 15.27 -2.99
C THR A 780 61.33 13.94 -2.25
N ARG A 781 61.46 12.83 -2.97
CA ARG A 781 61.43 11.46 -2.41
C ARG A 781 62.55 11.28 -1.37
N LYS A 782 62.17 10.93 -0.15
CA LYS A 782 62.82 9.88 0.64
C LYS A 782 61.78 8.83 0.99
#